data_AF-A0A2W1BCS2-F1
#
_entry.id   AF-A0A2W1BCS2-F1
#
_cell.length_a   1.000
_cell.length_b   1.000
_cell.length_c   1.000
_cell.angle_alpha   90.00
_cell.angle_beta   90.00
_cell.angle_gamma   90.00
#
_symmetry.space_group_name_H-M   'P 1'
#
loop_
_entity.id
_entity.type
_entity.pdbx_description
1 polymer ?
#
loop_
_entity_poly.entity_id
_entity_poly.type
_entity_poly.pdbx_seq_one_letter_code
_entity_poly.pdbx_strand_id
1 'polypeptide(L)'
;MVRSCIRKYPTNTSRKHIKNSVIEQLKADYSSYGTNYLEELKNVVNCDTIDVREKYSLLGKHLQKHITTNRNQTHNKYQLSNQTLELINKRKELIGNQIEKENIKTISELSKKIRANIRKDRKIKRLQTLEFHISKTGGVKKALNELKETGKEWIPRLKKRLKTISKRNNIKDLATDFYRQLYAKQGPETPKNSICNNTDDEEPILSFLPIEVEKAIASQKIGKAPGPDRITNALMKGTMEELAPILTKIFSEILTSGYIPEQWTESHIILLYKKGDKEDIGNYRPISLMSNVYKVFAKLILSRITTILDEQQPIEQAGFRKGFSTIDHIHTIKQVLEKYNEYNKTLYIAFIDYAKAFDSIKHEFIWEALKQQGVPSVYINIIANIYSNIKAKIQLESLGTEFNIQKGVRQGDPLSPKLFSAVLENIFRKLDWENFGLNINGKKLNHLRFADDLVLFEENPKNLEIMIQSLNNESLKVGLKMNTEKTKIMTNKQQRNIKIGNELLEYVKEYIYLGQVISTEDQNAKEINLRIATGWKKYWALKEVMKCKDLGMAIKRRTFNTCILPCLTYGCETWSLTKSLREKLAICQRAMERSMTGTRRQDRIRNTILRSKTKLTDVLKRIDQQKWRWAGHMIRDKTEKWSKAITEWYPRDGKRNRGKQKMRWEDDLKQTAGAKWRRVANDRSQWKFLEEAYANRHSETRDIL
;
A
#
# COMPACT_ATOMS: atom_id res chain seq x y z
N MET A 1 -46.90 12.44 31.85
CA MET A 1 -45.93 11.45 32.37
C MET A 1 -45.44 10.53 31.25
N VAL A 2 -44.22 10.79 30.81
CA VAL A 2 -43.24 9.91 30.11
C VAL A 2 -43.76 8.93 29.03
N ARG A 3 -43.81 9.42 27.79
CA ARG A 3 -43.43 8.67 26.59
C ARG A 3 -42.33 9.45 25.87
N SER A 4 -41.09 8.93 25.87
CA SER A 4 -40.10 9.01 24.77
C SER A 4 -38.70 8.77 25.33
N CYS A 5 -37.98 7.81 24.71
CA CYS A 5 -36.52 7.73 24.52
C CYS A 5 -36.08 6.27 24.34
N ILE A 6 -36.65 5.58 23.35
CA ILE A 6 -35.99 4.44 22.70
C ILE A 6 -35.45 4.97 21.38
N ARG A 7 -34.18 5.40 21.36
CA ARG A 7 -33.47 5.66 20.10
C ARG A 7 -33.17 4.31 19.47
N LYS A 8 -33.99 3.94 18.48
CA LYS A 8 -33.72 2.85 17.53
C LYS A 8 -32.37 3.10 16.83
N TYR A 9 -31.47 2.12 16.90
CA TYR A 9 -30.24 2.10 16.11
C TYR A 9 -30.58 2.05 14.62
N PRO A 10 -29.97 2.89 13.76
CA PRO A 10 -30.16 2.76 12.32
C PRO A 10 -29.43 1.51 11.82
N THR A 11 -30.23 0.57 11.32
CA THR A 11 -29.81 -0.60 10.55
C THR A 11 -29.12 -0.15 9.26
N ASN A 12 -27.98 -0.80 8.94
CA ASN A 12 -27.31 -0.79 7.63
C ASN A 12 -27.20 0.58 6.90
N THR A 13 -26.53 1.56 7.48
CA THR A 13 -26.07 2.74 6.72
C THR A 13 -24.82 2.41 5.89
N SER A 14 -24.92 2.56 4.57
CA SER A 14 -23.82 2.30 3.64
C SER A 14 -22.60 3.19 3.96
N ARG A 15 -21.39 2.71 3.64
CA ARG A 15 -20.12 3.48 3.78
C ARG A 15 -20.16 4.89 3.15
N LYS A 16 -21.09 5.16 2.24
CA LYS A 16 -21.29 6.45 1.58
C LYS A 16 -22.00 7.45 2.51
N HIS A 17 -23.06 7.03 3.23
CA HIS A 17 -23.81 7.90 4.14
C HIS A 17 -22.99 8.39 5.34
N ILE A 18 -22.15 7.53 5.93
CA ILE A 18 -21.30 7.93 7.08
C ILE A 18 -20.17 8.87 6.66
N LYS A 19 -19.69 8.79 5.41
CA LYS A 19 -18.72 9.77 4.89
C LYS A 19 -19.37 11.13 4.68
N ASN A 20 -20.61 11.14 4.18
CA ASN A 20 -21.37 12.36 3.99
C ASN A 20 -21.67 13.03 5.33
N SER A 21 -22.07 12.28 6.37
CA SER A 21 -22.36 12.89 7.69
C SER A 21 -21.13 13.53 8.35
N VAL A 22 -19.92 12.98 8.15
CA VAL A 22 -18.68 13.59 8.65
C VAL A 22 -18.32 14.82 7.84
N ILE A 23 -18.56 14.81 6.53
CA ILE A 23 -18.32 15.98 5.68
C ILE A 23 -19.34 17.08 5.99
N GLU A 24 -20.61 16.75 6.23
CA GLU A 24 -21.65 17.69 6.66
C GLU A 24 -21.36 18.26 8.04
N GLN A 25 -20.88 17.44 8.98
CA GLN A 25 -20.44 17.92 10.29
C GLN A 25 -19.21 18.83 10.16
N LEU A 26 -18.23 18.48 9.33
CA LEU A 26 -17.10 19.37 9.05
C LEU A 26 -17.56 20.65 8.35
N LYS A 27 -18.49 20.57 7.39
CA LYS A 27 -19.07 21.75 6.74
C LYS A 27 -19.76 22.64 7.77
N ALA A 28 -20.51 22.08 8.72
CA ALA A 28 -21.14 22.83 9.81
C ALA A 28 -20.10 23.44 10.78
N ASP A 29 -19.03 22.69 11.09
CA ASP A 29 -17.91 23.16 11.92
C ASP A 29 -17.10 24.26 11.21
N TYR A 30 -17.17 24.35 9.87
CA TYR A 30 -16.45 25.34 9.05
C TYR A 30 -17.36 26.41 8.42
N SER A 31 -18.69 26.30 8.53
CA SER A 31 -19.65 27.27 7.96
C SER A 31 -19.89 28.48 8.86
N SER A 32 -19.33 28.50 10.07
CA SER A 32 -19.54 29.59 11.04
C SER A 32 -18.55 30.76 10.90
N TYR A 33 -17.89 30.93 9.75
CA TYR A 33 -16.77 31.88 9.63
C TYR A 33 -17.05 32.98 8.59
N GLY A 34 -16.74 34.22 8.98
CA GLY A 34 -17.20 35.46 8.35
C GLY A 34 -16.83 35.61 6.88
N THR A 35 -17.83 35.99 6.09
CA THR A 35 -17.81 36.25 4.64
C THR A 35 -16.73 37.26 4.21
N ASN A 36 -16.38 38.24 5.05
CA ASN A 36 -15.45 39.33 4.69
C ASN A 36 -14.00 38.88 4.42
N TYR A 37 -13.46 37.89 5.14
CA TYR A 37 -12.05 37.48 4.99
C TYR A 37 -11.79 36.58 3.75
N LEU A 38 -12.82 35.86 3.29
CA LEU A 38 -12.75 35.07 2.06
C LEU A 38 -12.80 35.95 0.81
N GLU A 39 -13.52 37.07 0.88
CA GLU A 39 -13.52 38.09 -0.17
C GLU A 39 -12.15 38.78 -0.30
N GLU A 40 -11.50 39.12 0.82
CA GLU A 40 -10.12 39.64 0.80
C GLU A 40 -9.14 38.67 0.11
N LEU A 41 -9.23 37.37 0.40
CA LEU A 41 -8.40 36.35 -0.26
C LEU A 41 -8.71 36.20 -1.74
N LYS A 42 -9.98 36.25 -2.13
CA LYS A 42 -10.36 36.26 -3.55
C LYS A 42 -9.78 37.47 -4.25
N ASN A 43 -9.82 38.65 -3.64
CA ASN A 43 -9.26 39.88 -4.20
C ASN A 43 -7.74 39.79 -4.36
N VAL A 44 -7.02 39.27 -3.35
CA VAL A 44 -5.57 39.07 -3.40
C VAL A 44 -5.16 38.03 -4.45
N VAL A 45 -5.87 36.90 -4.53
CA VAL A 45 -5.57 35.86 -5.52
C VAL A 45 -5.94 36.33 -6.93
N ASN A 46 -6.95 37.20 -7.04
CA ASN A 46 -7.33 37.81 -8.30
C ASN A 46 -6.38 38.92 -8.75
N CYS A 47 -5.50 39.41 -7.87
CA CYS A 47 -4.51 40.43 -8.20
C CYS A 47 -3.39 39.87 -9.09
N ASP A 48 -3.27 40.40 -10.31
CA ASP A 48 -2.28 39.92 -11.29
C ASP A 48 -0.87 40.48 -11.06
N THR A 49 -0.70 41.46 -10.15
CA THR A 49 0.60 42.03 -9.78
C THR A 49 1.38 41.18 -8.77
N ILE A 50 0.72 40.24 -8.10
CA ILE A 50 1.30 39.40 -7.04
C ILE A 50 1.69 38.04 -7.64
N ASP A 51 2.93 37.62 -7.43
CA ASP A 51 3.42 36.31 -7.90
C ASP A 51 2.71 35.14 -7.17
N VAL A 52 2.62 34.01 -7.86
CA VAL A 52 2.09 32.73 -7.38
C VAL A 52 2.64 32.34 -6.01
N ARG A 53 3.93 32.58 -5.75
CA ARG A 53 4.57 32.23 -4.47
C ARG A 53 3.97 33.00 -3.31
N GLU A 54 3.73 34.29 -3.51
CA GLU A 54 3.15 35.17 -2.50
C GLU A 54 1.66 34.88 -2.30
N LYS A 55 0.91 34.69 -3.40
CA LYS A 55 -0.50 34.21 -3.37
C LYS A 55 -0.65 32.94 -2.53
N TYR A 56 0.22 31.95 -2.74
CA TYR A 56 0.19 30.70 -1.97
C TYR A 56 0.59 30.91 -0.51
N SER A 57 1.60 31.75 -0.22
CA SER A 57 2.03 32.05 1.14
C SER A 57 0.90 32.66 1.98
N LEU A 58 0.13 33.59 1.40
CA LEU A 58 -1.04 34.22 2.02
C LEU A 58 -2.15 33.19 2.28
N LEU A 59 -2.45 32.33 1.29
CA LEU A 59 -3.40 31.23 1.46
C LEU A 59 -2.96 30.27 2.58
N GLY A 60 -1.68 29.93 2.65
CA GLY A 60 -1.12 29.06 3.68
C GLY A 60 -1.27 29.65 5.08
N LYS A 61 -0.95 30.94 5.25
CA LYS A 61 -1.14 31.67 6.53
C LYS A 61 -2.60 31.68 6.96
N HIS A 62 -3.53 31.92 6.02
CA HIS A 62 -4.97 31.86 6.28
C HIS A 62 -5.39 30.49 6.81
N LEU A 63 -5.07 29.43 6.08
CA LEU A 63 -5.42 28.05 6.46
C LEU A 63 -4.79 27.63 7.80
N GLN A 64 -3.62 28.16 8.15
CA GLN A 64 -2.97 27.87 9.44
C GLN A 64 -3.61 28.60 10.62
N LYS A 65 -4.06 29.85 10.45
CA LYS A 65 -4.84 30.55 11.49
C LYS A 65 -6.10 29.73 11.84
N HIS A 66 -6.82 29.23 10.85
CA HIS A 66 -8.00 28.35 11.02
C HIS A 66 -7.75 27.07 11.84
N ILE A 67 -6.56 26.48 11.69
CA ILE A 67 -6.17 25.27 12.45
C ILE A 67 -5.96 25.59 13.94
N THR A 68 -5.48 26.80 14.25
CA THR A 68 -5.08 27.20 15.60
C THR A 68 -6.30 27.56 16.45
N THR A 69 -7.28 28.24 15.87
CA THR A 69 -8.56 28.60 16.54
C THR A 69 -9.37 27.37 16.95
N ASN A 70 -9.40 26.33 16.11
CA ASN A 70 -10.12 25.07 16.37
C ASN A 70 -9.48 24.16 17.44
N ARG A 71 -8.17 24.29 17.71
CA ARG A 71 -7.51 23.47 18.74
C ARG A 71 -7.97 23.80 20.14
N ASN A 72 -8.35 25.06 20.39
CA ASN A 72 -8.77 25.55 21.69
C ASN A 72 -10.10 24.96 22.18
N GLN A 73 -10.82 24.21 21.34
CA GLN A 73 -12.07 23.52 21.70
C GLN A 73 -11.94 21.99 21.86
N THR A 74 -10.75 21.40 21.76
CA THR A 74 -10.62 19.92 21.78
C THR A 74 -10.49 19.31 23.19
N HIS A 75 -11.62 18.76 23.64
CA HIS A 75 -11.87 17.71 24.62
C HIS A 75 -10.70 17.13 25.46
N ASN A 76 -10.87 17.22 26.78
CA ASN A 76 -10.15 16.43 27.77
C ASN A 76 -9.97 14.97 27.33
N LYS A 77 -8.71 14.56 27.17
CA LYS A 77 -8.31 13.25 26.60
C LYS A 77 -8.79 12.05 27.44
N TYR A 78 -9.20 12.29 28.69
CA TYR A 78 -9.67 11.31 29.65
C TYR A 78 -11.11 11.61 30.07
N GLN A 79 -12.09 11.12 29.31
CA GLN A 79 -13.45 10.94 29.83
C GLN A 79 -13.42 9.77 30.81
N LEU A 80 -13.19 10.10 32.10
CA LEU A 80 -13.50 9.21 33.21
C LEU A 80 -15.02 9.22 33.42
N SER A 81 -15.59 8.12 33.92
CA SER A 81 -17.01 8.11 34.27
C SER A 81 -17.27 9.09 35.42
N ASN A 82 -18.50 9.61 35.51
CA ASN A 82 -18.90 10.51 36.60
C ASN A 82 -18.67 9.87 37.97
N GLN A 83 -18.92 8.57 38.10
CA GLN A 83 -18.64 7.79 39.30
C GLN A 83 -17.15 7.78 39.69
N THR A 84 -16.24 7.70 38.71
CA THR A 84 -14.79 7.77 38.97
C THR A 84 -14.37 9.19 39.38
N LEU A 85 -14.98 10.22 38.79
CA LEU A 85 -14.72 11.62 39.14
C LEU A 85 -15.20 11.95 40.57
N GLU A 86 -16.39 11.48 40.95
CA GLU A 86 -16.93 11.61 42.31
C GLU A 86 -16.00 10.95 43.35
N LEU A 87 -15.50 9.74 43.08
CA LEU A 87 -14.56 9.06 43.98
C LEU A 87 -13.21 9.78 44.09
N ILE A 88 -12.75 10.42 43.00
CA ILE A 88 -11.53 11.24 43.01
C ILE A 88 -11.74 12.49 43.86
N ASN A 89 -12.90 13.15 43.73
CA ASN A 89 -13.23 14.34 44.52
C ASN A 89 -13.38 14.00 46.01
N LYS A 90 -14.09 12.91 46.34
CA LYS A 90 -14.22 12.42 47.72
C LYS A 90 -12.86 12.07 48.36
N ARG A 91 -11.90 11.57 47.57
CA ARG A 91 -10.53 11.35 48.04
C ARG A 91 -9.77 12.68 48.25
N LYS A 92 -9.98 13.68 47.39
CA LYS A 92 -9.35 15.01 47.56
C LYS A 92 -9.84 15.71 48.82
N GLU A 93 -11.13 15.65 49.10
CA GLU A 93 -11.75 16.21 50.31
C GLU A 93 -11.15 15.59 51.58
N LEU A 94 -10.98 14.26 51.61
CA LEU A 94 -10.37 13.55 52.74
C LEU A 94 -8.86 13.80 52.93
N ILE A 95 -8.17 14.30 51.91
CA ILE A 95 -6.75 14.70 52.00
C ILE A 95 -6.61 16.15 52.46
N GLY A 96 -7.61 16.99 52.17
CA GLY A 96 -7.64 18.40 52.59
C GLY A 96 -7.96 18.60 54.08
N ASN A 97 -8.66 17.65 54.69
CA ASN A 97 -8.97 17.66 56.13
C ASN A 97 -7.87 16.91 56.91
N GLN A 98 -7.50 17.38 58.11
CA GLN A 98 -6.36 16.88 58.89
C GLN A 98 -6.26 15.34 58.97
N ILE A 99 -5.04 14.81 58.80
CA ILE A 99 -4.76 13.38 58.62
C ILE A 99 -4.83 12.65 59.96
N GLU A 100 -6.01 12.13 60.31
CA GLU A 100 -6.18 11.17 61.41
C GLU A 100 -5.81 9.74 60.95
N LYS A 101 -5.40 8.86 61.89
CA LYS A 101 -5.03 7.46 61.60
C LYS A 101 -6.15 6.68 60.88
N GLU A 102 -7.40 7.07 61.09
CA GLU A 102 -8.60 6.46 60.47
C GLU A 102 -8.79 6.91 59.00
N ASN A 103 -8.42 8.16 58.67
CA ASN A 103 -8.44 8.71 57.31
C ASN A 103 -7.45 7.99 56.38
N ILE A 104 -6.33 7.48 56.91
CA ILE A 104 -5.32 6.77 56.10
C ILE A 104 -5.88 5.45 55.52
N LYS A 105 -6.65 4.70 56.31
CA LYS A 105 -7.27 3.43 55.86
C LYS A 105 -8.35 3.70 54.81
N THR A 106 -9.22 4.69 55.03
CA THR A 106 -10.29 5.05 54.09
C THR A 106 -9.75 5.62 52.77
N ILE A 107 -8.69 6.45 52.81
CA ILE A 107 -7.98 6.94 51.62
C ILE A 107 -7.34 5.78 50.85
N SER A 108 -6.78 4.78 51.54
CA SER A 108 -6.20 3.59 50.91
C SER A 108 -7.26 2.75 50.18
N GLU A 109 -8.41 2.54 50.81
CA GLU A 109 -9.55 1.83 50.21
C GLU A 109 -10.17 2.59 49.04
N LEU A 110 -10.37 3.90 49.17
CA LEU A 110 -10.80 4.76 48.07
C LEU A 110 -9.80 4.73 46.92
N SER A 111 -8.50 4.75 47.20
CA SER A 111 -7.47 4.61 46.18
C SER A 111 -7.52 3.26 45.47
N LYS A 112 -7.83 2.17 46.18
CA LYS A 112 -8.07 0.85 45.59
C LYS A 112 -9.32 0.87 44.68
N LYS A 113 -10.43 1.46 45.13
CA LYS A 113 -11.68 1.61 44.36
C LYS A 113 -11.50 2.50 43.12
N ILE A 114 -10.83 3.64 43.25
CA ILE A 114 -10.48 4.54 42.13
C ILE A 114 -9.63 3.80 41.09
N ARG A 115 -8.57 3.09 41.51
CA ARG A 115 -7.75 2.29 40.59
C ARG A 115 -8.58 1.23 39.86
N ALA A 116 -9.50 0.56 40.56
CA ALA A 116 -10.39 -0.43 39.96
C ALA A 116 -11.35 0.21 38.93
N ASN A 117 -11.96 1.35 39.24
CA ASN A 117 -12.88 2.05 38.35
C ASN A 117 -12.17 2.68 37.15
N ILE A 118 -10.99 3.27 37.32
CA ILE A 118 -10.16 3.73 36.20
C ILE A 118 -9.84 2.57 35.24
N ARG A 119 -9.52 1.38 35.76
CA ARG A 119 -9.30 0.18 34.92
C ARG A 119 -10.57 -0.22 34.16
N LYS A 120 -11.75 -0.15 34.80
CA LYS A 120 -13.04 -0.41 34.15
C LYS A 120 -13.35 0.62 33.06
N ASP A 121 -13.22 1.90 33.34
CA ASP A 121 -13.45 3.00 32.39
C ASP A 121 -12.52 2.90 31.18
N ARG A 122 -11.23 2.64 31.40
CA ARG A 122 -10.27 2.38 30.31
C ARG A 122 -10.67 1.16 29.48
N LYS A 123 -11.12 0.08 30.11
CA LYS A 123 -11.60 -1.11 29.40
C LYS A 123 -12.83 -0.80 28.55
N ILE A 124 -13.83 -0.10 29.09
CA ILE A 124 -15.06 0.27 28.38
C ILE A 124 -14.73 1.17 27.19
N LYS A 125 -13.94 2.24 27.40
CA LYS A 125 -13.48 3.12 26.31
C LYS A 125 -12.73 2.34 25.24
N ARG A 126 -11.84 1.42 25.64
CA ARG A 126 -11.10 0.56 24.70
C ARG A 126 -12.04 -0.29 23.84
N LEU A 127 -13.07 -0.89 24.44
CA LEU A 127 -14.08 -1.68 23.73
C LEU A 127 -14.91 -0.82 22.79
N GLN A 128 -15.40 0.34 23.26
CA GLN A 128 -16.18 1.28 22.46
C GLN A 128 -15.38 1.81 21.26
N THR A 129 -14.11 2.18 21.44
CA THR A 129 -13.24 2.61 20.34
C THR A 129 -13.03 1.48 19.33
N LEU A 130 -12.79 0.24 19.79
CA LEU A 130 -12.67 -0.92 18.90
C LEU A 130 -13.95 -1.14 18.10
N GLU A 131 -15.10 -1.16 18.78
CA GLU A 131 -16.41 -1.36 18.16
C GLU A 131 -16.76 -0.26 17.15
N PHE A 132 -16.52 1.00 17.50
CA PHE A 132 -16.75 2.15 16.63
C PHE A 132 -15.92 2.09 15.34
N HIS A 133 -14.61 1.86 15.43
CA HIS A 133 -13.77 1.83 14.22
C HIS A 133 -13.96 0.57 13.39
N ILE A 134 -14.21 -0.58 14.02
CA ILE A 134 -14.46 -1.84 13.29
C ILE A 134 -15.82 -1.79 12.60
N SER A 135 -16.86 -1.26 13.25
CA SER A 135 -18.19 -1.07 12.63
C SER A 135 -18.16 -0.04 11.49
N LYS A 136 -17.34 1.01 11.60
CA LYS A 136 -17.21 2.04 10.55
C LYS A 136 -16.34 1.58 9.38
N THR A 137 -15.12 1.12 9.65
CA THR A 137 -14.11 0.87 8.59
C THR A 137 -13.92 -0.61 8.27
N GLY A 138 -14.22 -1.51 9.20
CA GLY A 138 -13.85 -2.92 9.16
C GLY A 138 -12.38 -3.19 9.54
N GLY A 139 -11.57 -2.14 9.73
CA GLY A 139 -10.15 -2.26 10.04
C GLY A 139 -9.84 -1.96 11.51
N VAL A 140 -9.00 -2.79 12.12
CA VAL A 140 -8.61 -2.65 13.54
C VAL A 140 -7.46 -1.66 13.75
N LYS A 141 -6.70 -1.36 12.68
CA LYS A 141 -5.47 -0.54 12.77
C LYS A 141 -5.72 0.87 13.31
N LYS A 142 -6.83 1.52 12.92
CA LYS A 142 -7.17 2.87 13.41
C LYS A 142 -7.51 2.86 14.90
N ALA A 143 -8.36 1.92 15.34
CA ALA A 143 -8.65 1.75 16.76
C ALA A 143 -7.38 1.48 17.56
N LEU A 144 -6.53 0.54 17.12
CA LEU A 144 -5.29 0.24 17.84
C LEU A 144 -4.34 1.44 17.90
N ASN A 145 -4.25 2.23 16.83
CA ASN A 145 -3.43 3.44 16.85
C ASN A 145 -3.98 4.50 17.81
N GLU A 146 -5.29 4.65 17.91
CA GLU A 146 -5.93 5.57 18.87
C GLU A 146 -5.77 5.09 20.32
N LEU A 147 -5.84 3.77 20.51
CA LEU A 147 -5.74 3.09 21.81
C LEU A 147 -4.31 2.79 22.26
N LYS A 148 -3.30 3.11 21.46
CA LYS A 148 -1.90 3.12 21.89
C LYS A 148 -1.72 4.30 22.84
N GLU A 149 -1.93 4.05 24.14
CA GLU A 149 -1.89 5.07 25.20
C GLU A 149 -0.48 5.63 25.49
N THR A 150 0.58 5.16 24.85
CA THR A 150 1.96 5.63 25.09
C THR A 150 2.86 5.40 23.88
N GLY A 151 3.56 6.45 23.43
CA GLY A 151 4.72 6.40 22.55
C GLY A 151 4.45 6.10 21.06
N LYS A 152 4.88 7.01 20.17
CA LYS A 152 5.28 6.57 18.83
C LYS A 152 6.33 5.47 19.02
N GLU A 153 6.31 4.39 18.24
CA GLU A 153 7.40 3.39 18.25
C GLU A 153 8.68 4.12 17.80
N TRP A 154 9.52 4.49 18.77
CA TRP A 154 10.77 5.19 18.51
C TRP A 154 11.85 4.19 18.13
N ILE A 155 12.84 4.66 17.37
CA ILE A 155 14.05 3.90 17.11
C ILE A 155 14.89 3.96 18.40
N PRO A 156 15.06 2.86 19.13
CA PRO A 156 15.70 2.92 20.44
C PRO A 156 17.22 3.05 20.33
N ARG A 157 17.81 2.41 19.31
CA ARG A 157 19.25 2.34 19.05
C ARG A 157 19.50 2.20 17.55
N LEU A 158 20.65 2.69 17.09
CA LEU A 158 21.16 2.46 15.74
C LEU A 158 22.63 2.04 15.79
N LYS A 159 23.05 1.17 14.87
CA LYS A 159 24.45 0.80 14.67
C LYS A 159 25.10 1.72 13.64
N LYS A 160 26.29 2.21 13.95
CA LYS A 160 27.21 2.80 12.96
C LYS A 160 28.43 1.88 12.91
N ARG A 161 28.56 1.10 11.84
CA ARG A 161 29.57 0.03 11.71
C ARG A 161 29.45 -0.98 12.86
N LEU A 162 30.35 -0.93 13.86
CA LEU A 162 30.40 -1.81 15.03
C LEU A 162 29.95 -1.14 16.34
N LYS A 163 29.68 0.17 16.34
CA LYS A 163 29.31 0.92 17.55
C LYS A 163 27.80 1.15 17.60
N THR A 164 27.17 0.77 18.70
CA THR A 164 25.76 1.03 18.95
C THR A 164 25.58 2.42 19.57
N ILE A 165 24.75 3.23 18.92
CA ILE A 165 24.37 4.57 19.37
C ILE A 165 22.99 4.49 20.03
N SER A 166 22.91 4.97 21.26
CA SER A 166 21.68 5.01 22.08
C SER A 166 21.22 6.44 22.42
N LYS A 167 22.11 7.43 22.36
CA LYS A 167 21.79 8.84 22.62
C LYS A 167 20.89 9.40 21.50
N ARG A 168 19.81 10.09 21.88
CA ARG A 168 18.74 10.52 20.96
C ARG A 168 19.19 11.50 19.89
N ASN A 169 19.95 12.53 20.27
CA ASN A 169 20.49 13.49 19.31
C ASN A 169 21.40 12.77 18.31
N ASN A 170 22.28 11.90 18.79
CA ASN A 170 23.19 11.14 17.91
C ASN A 170 22.46 10.17 16.98
N ILE A 171 21.33 9.56 17.40
CA ILE A 171 20.48 8.73 16.53
C ILE A 171 19.89 9.59 15.40
N LYS A 172 19.41 10.79 15.74
CA LYS A 172 18.86 11.75 14.77
C LYS A 172 19.92 12.24 13.79
N ASP A 173 21.11 12.57 14.28
CA ASP A 173 22.21 13.05 13.44
C ASP A 173 22.71 11.93 12.53
N LEU A 174 22.87 10.70 13.06
CA LEU A 174 23.21 9.53 12.26
C LEU A 174 22.18 9.27 11.13
N ALA A 175 20.88 9.36 11.45
CA ALA A 175 19.84 9.19 10.46
C ALA A 175 19.88 10.30 9.42
N THR A 176 20.05 11.56 9.85
CA THR A 176 20.18 12.71 8.95
C THR A 176 21.38 12.55 8.03
N ASP A 177 22.55 12.22 8.55
CA ASP A 177 23.78 12.03 7.78
C ASP A 177 23.66 10.88 6.77
N PHE A 178 23.04 9.77 7.18
CA PHE A 178 22.84 8.63 6.30
C PHE A 178 21.95 8.99 5.09
N TYR A 179 20.83 9.69 5.31
CA TYR A 179 19.95 10.09 4.22
C TYR A 179 20.51 11.27 3.41
N ARG A 180 21.23 12.20 4.05
CA ARG A 180 21.98 13.26 3.35
C ARG A 180 22.98 12.66 2.36
N GLN A 181 23.77 11.67 2.79
CA GLN A 181 24.69 10.96 1.90
C GLN A 181 23.96 10.14 0.84
N LEU A 182 22.86 9.48 1.21
CA LEU A 182 22.06 8.69 0.27
C LEU A 182 21.53 9.54 -0.88
N TYR A 183 21.06 10.76 -0.61
CA TYR A 183 20.45 11.64 -1.62
C TYR A 183 21.44 12.62 -2.26
N ALA A 184 22.71 12.59 -1.89
CA ALA A 184 23.75 13.39 -2.53
C ALA A 184 24.06 12.88 -3.95
N LYS A 185 24.33 13.81 -4.87
CA LYS A 185 24.82 13.51 -6.23
C LYS A 185 26.24 12.90 -6.11
N GLN A 186 26.48 11.80 -6.80
CA GLN A 186 27.80 11.16 -6.89
C GLN A 186 28.21 11.10 -8.36
N GLY A 187 29.44 11.52 -8.66
CA GLY A 187 29.99 11.56 -10.02
C GLY A 187 30.16 12.99 -10.58
N PRO A 188 30.87 13.14 -11.72
CA PRO A 188 31.09 14.44 -12.35
C PRO A 188 29.75 15.09 -12.72
N GLU A 189 29.70 16.43 -12.71
CA GLU A 189 28.56 17.17 -13.21
C GLU A 189 28.36 16.84 -14.69
N THR A 190 27.36 16.02 -14.98
CA THR A 190 26.71 16.00 -16.29
C THR A 190 26.32 17.44 -16.65
N PRO A 191 26.57 17.88 -17.90
CA PRO A 191 26.14 19.19 -18.35
C PRO A 191 24.67 19.38 -17.97
N LYS A 192 24.30 20.55 -17.47
CA LYS A 192 22.88 20.88 -17.25
C LYS A 192 22.19 20.69 -18.59
N ASN A 193 21.53 19.55 -18.79
CA ASN A 193 20.59 19.40 -19.89
C ASN A 193 19.63 20.57 -19.74
N SER A 194 19.66 21.43 -20.74
CA SER A 194 18.84 22.64 -20.82
C SER A 194 17.41 22.24 -20.47
N ILE A 195 16.77 23.06 -19.64
CA ILE A 195 15.32 23.07 -19.49
C ILE A 195 14.74 22.94 -20.89
N CYS A 196 13.76 22.05 -21.08
CA CYS A 196 13.22 21.80 -22.40
C CYS A 196 12.65 23.12 -22.92
N ASN A 197 13.28 23.73 -23.93
CA ASN A 197 12.70 24.86 -24.61
C ASN A 197 11.37 24.38 -25.18
N ASN A 198 10.31 25.16 -24.95
CA ASN A 198 9.04 24.91 -25.64
C ASN A 198 9.35 24.92 -27.13
N THR A 199 9.13 23.80 -27.80
CA THR A 199 9.15 23.79 -29.26
C THR A 199 7.90 24.54 -29.71
N ASP A 200 8.04 25.43 -30.69
CA ASP A 200 6.92 26.24 -31.21
C ASP A 200 5.75 25.38 -31.74
N ASP A 201 5.98 24.07 -31.93
CA ASP A 201 5.01 23.06 -32.36
C ASP A 201 4.17 22.40 -31.23
N GLU A 202 4.38 22.73 -29.95
CA GLU A 202 3.56 22.15 -28.86
C GLU A 202 2.18 22.81 -28.73
N GLU A 203 1.11 21.99 -28.71
CA GLU A 203 -0.25 22.48 -28.47
C GLU A 203 -0.35 23.27 -27.15
N PRO A 204 -1.09 24.40 -27.13
CA PRO A 204 -1.25 25.20 -25.93
C PRO A 204 -1.95 24.40 -24.83
N ILE A 205 -1.32 24.35 -23.67
CA ILE A 205 -1.85 23.61 -22.52
C ILE A 205 -3.04 24.35 -21.93
N LEU A 206 -4.17 23.64 -21.82
CA LEU A 206 -5.39 24.16 -21.22
C LEU A 206 -5.21 24.47 -19.73
N SER A 207 -5.79 25.56 -19.25
CA SER A 207 -5.90 25.86 -17.82
C SER A 207 -6.69 24.77 -17.07
N PHE A 208 -6.57 24.71 -15.74
CA PHE A 208 -7.37 23.78 -14.95
C PHE A 208 -8.81 24.28 -14.81
N LEU A 209 -9.76 23.35 -14.79
CA LEU A 209 -11.15 23.66 -14.46
C LEU A 209 -11.41 23.46 -12.96
N PRO A 210 -12.29 24.26 -12.33
CA PRO A 210 -12.65 24.08 -10.92
C PRO A 210 -13.12 22.67 -10.59
N ILE A 211 -13.88 22.05 -11.50
CA ILE A 211 -14.36 20.67 -11.35
C ILE A 211 -13.22 19.63 -11.30
N GLU A 212 -12.10 19.87 -11.98
CA GLU A 212 -10.92 18.99 -11.89
C GLU A 212 -10.31 19.08 -10.49
N VAL A 213 -10.18 20.29 -9.96
CA VAL A 213 -9.65 20.57 -8.62
C VAL A 213 -10.55 19.97 -7.55
N GLU A 214 -11.86 20.16 -7.64
CA GLU A 214 -12.84 19.55 -6.72
C GLU A 214 -12.73 18.03 -6.71
N LYS A 215 -12.69 17.39 -7.89
CA LYS A 215 -12.50 15.93 -8.02
C LYS A 215 -11.18 15.51 -7.36
N ALA A 216 -10.11 16.27 -7.55
CA ALA A 216 -8.81 16.00 -6.95
C ALA A 216 -8.86 16.09 -5.41
N ILE A 217 -9.47 17.14 -4.83
CA ILE A 217 -9.66 17.28 -3.38
C ILE A 217 -10.57 16.17 -2.83
N ALA A 218 -11.71 15.91 -3.48
CA ALA A 218 -12.67 14.88 -3.09
C ALA A 218 -12.04 13.48 -3.05
N SER A 219 -11.07 13.21 -3.91
CA SER A 219 -10.35 11.93 -3.94
C SER A 219 -9.38 11.73 -2.76
N GLN A 220 -8.99 12.78 -2.05
CA GLN A 220 -8.02 12.71 -0.95
C GLN A 220 -8.57 11.91 0.25
N LYS A 221 -7.72 11.08 0.87
CA LYS A 221 -8.13 10.26 2.03
C LYS A 221 -8.04 11.08 3.32
N ILE A 222 -9.13 11.14 4.08
CA ILE A 222 -9.17 11.78 5.41
C ILE A 222 -8.32 10.99 6.42
N GLY A 223 -7.69 11.70 7.36
CA GLY A 223 -6.84 11.11 8.41
C GLY A 223 -5.44 10.73 7.94
N LYS A 224 -4.94 11.40 6.90
CA LYS A 224 -3.54 11.35 6.47
C LYS A 224 -2.75 12.45 7.18
N ALA A 225 -1.49 12.16 7.49
CA ALA A 225 -0.60 13.14 8.12
C ALA A 225 -0.34 14.31 7.16
N PRO A 226 -0.41 15.56 7.64
CA PRO A 226 -0.06 16.74 6.85
C PRO A 226 1.46 16.88 6.69
N GLY A 227 1.87 17.75 5.76
CA GLY A 227 3.26 18.16 5.60
C GLY A 227 3.68 19.24 6.60
N PRO A 228 4.80 19.95 6.34
CA PRO A 228 5.28 21.05 7.18
C PRO A 228 4.24 22.17 7.36
N ASP A 229 3.42 22.41 6.34
CA ASP A 229 2.34 23.40 6.30
C ASP A 229 1.15 23.11 7.25
N ARG A 230 1.07 21.89 7.78
CA ARG A 230 0.00 21.38 8.67
C ARG A 230 -1.41 21.38 8.06
N ILE A 231 -1.58 21.70 6.78
CA ILE A 231 -2.88 21.70 6.10
C ILE A 231 -3.38 20.26 5.97
N THR A 232 -4.56 19.96 6.50
CA THR A 232 -5.10 18.58 6.52
C THR A 232 -6.10 18.33 5.38
N ASN A 233 -6.22 17.07 4.96
CA ASN A 233 -7.26 16.65 4.01
C ASN A 233 -8.69 16.82 4.56
N ALA A 234 -8.87 16.92 5.87
CA ALA A 234 -10.18 17.20 6.46
C ALA A 234 -10.58 18.65 6.22
N LEU A 235 -9.64 19.58 6.50
CA LEU A 235 -9.82 21.02 6.25
C LEU A 235 -10.16 21.28 4.78
N MET A 236 -9.33 20.82 3.84
CA MET A 236 -9.56 21.05 2.40
C MET A 236 -10.91 20.50 1.90
N LYS A 237 -11.43 19.44 2.54
CA LYS A 237 -12.72 18.85 2.18
C LYS A 237 -13.90 19.57 2.82
N GLY A 238 -13.71 20.12 4.01
CA GLY A 238 -14.70 20.96 4.68
C GLY A 238 -14.92 22.27 3.93
N THR A 239 -13.83 22.90 3.47
CA THR A 239 -13.83 24.20 2.78
C THR A 239 -13.72 24.07 1.26
N MET A 240 -14.21 22.97 0.67
CA MET A 240 -13.95 22.64 -0.74
C MET A 240 -14.55 23.66 -1.71
N GLU A 241 -15.77 24.13 -1.45
CA GLU A 241 -16.52 25.05 -2.31
C GLU A 241 -15.83 26.40 -2.45
N GLU A 242 -15.20 26.88 -1.37
CA GLU A 242 -14.45 28.14 -1.34
C GLU A 242 -13.02 27.99 -1.88
N LEU A 243 -12.37 26.86 -1.55
CA LEU A 243 -10.97 26.64 -1.84
C LEU A 243 -10.71 26.22 -3.29
N ALA A 244 -11.63 25.48 -3.92
CA ALA A 244 -11.42 24.96 -5.27
C ALA A 244 -11.26 26.08 -6.32
N PRO A 245 -12.08 27.14 -6.37
CA PRO A 245 -11.87 28.26 -7.30
C PRO A 245 -10.52 28.95 -7.12
N ILE A 246 -10.13 29.22 -5.86
CA ILE A 246 -8.85 29.85 -5.51
C ILE A 246 -7.67 29.02 -5.99
N LEU A 247 -7.68 27.72 -5.66
CA LEU A 247 -6.62 26.81 -6.08
C LEU A 247 -6.58 26.64 -7.61
N THR A 248 -7.71 26.76 -8.29
CA THR A 248 -7.76 26.68 -9.75
C THR A 248 -7.00 27.82 -10.41
N LYS A 249 -7.17 29.06 -9.93
CA LYS A 249 -6.40 30.22 -10.42
C LYS A 249 -4.90 30.02 -10.16
N ILE A 250 -4.52 29.68 -8.92
CA ILE A 250 -3.12 29.44 -8.55
C ILE A 250 -2.50 28.32 -9.40
N PHE A 251 -3.18 27.17 -9.56
CA PHE A 251 -2.64 26.05 -10.32
C PHE A 251 -2.51 26.34 -11.81
N SER A 252 -3.42 27.14 -12.39
CA SER A 252 -3.35 27.54 -13.79
C SER A 252 -2.23 28.56 -14.03
N GLU A 253 -2.01 29.47 -13.08
CA GLU A 253 -0.88 30.42 -13.12
C GLU A 253 0.47 29.72 -12.97
N ILE A 254 0.54 28.61 -12.22
CA ILE A 254 1.74 27.74 -12.18
C ILE A 254 1.99 27.10 -13.55
N LEU A 255 0.95 26.70 -14.28
CA LEU A 255 1.12 26.10 -15.61
C LEU A 255 1.72 27.10 -16.61
N THR A 256 1.31 28.37 -16.55
CA THR A 256 1.77 29.40 -17.47
C THR A 256 3.14 29.97 -17.08
N SER A 257 3.33 30.27 -15.79
CA SER A 257 4.57 30.90 -15.30
C SER A 257 5.72 29.91 -15.07
N GLY A 258 5.41 28.64 -14.82
CA GLY A 258 6.37 27.61 -14.42
C GLY A 258 6.90 27.74 -12.97
N TYR A 259 6.56 28.82 -12.26
CA TYR A 259 7.01 29.03 -10.88
C TYR A 259 6.16 28.26 -9.88
N ILE A 260 6.81 27.63 -8.90
CA ILE A 260 6.14 26.87 -7.85
C ILE A 260 6.32 27.55 -6.48
N PRO A 261 5.36 27.39 -5.55
CA PRO A 261 5.54 27.80 -4.17
C PRO A 261 6.72 27.08 -3.49
N GLU A 262 7.58 27.82 -2.80
CA GLU A 262 8.77 27.28 -2.14
C GLU A 262 8.44 26.22 -1.09
N GLN A 263 7.30 26.38 -0.40
CA GLN A 263 6.80 25.43 0.61
C GLN A 263 6.51 24.04 0.03
N TRP A 264 6.36 23.90 -1.29
CA TRP A 264 6.15 22.60 -1.97
C TRP A 264 7.46 21.83 -2.17
N THR A 265 8.60 22.50 -2.06
CA THR A 265 9.93 21.87 -2.13
C THR A 265 10.37 21.28 -0.79
N GLU A 266 9.72 21.70 0.31
CA GLU A 266 10.02 21.24 1.66
C GLU A 266 9.28 19.95 2.04
N SER A 267 9.97 19.05 2.75
CA SER A 267 9.36 17.83 3.28
C SER A 267 9.93 17.36 4.61
N HIS A 268 9.08 16.71 5.42
CA HIS A 268 9.51 15.99 6.61
C HIS A 268 9.56 14.50 6.32
N ILE A 269 10.73 13.88 6.41
CA ILE A 269 10.92 12.45 6.15
C ILE A 269 10.69 11.68 7.44
N ILE A 270 9.67 10.81 7.45
CA ILE A 270 9.45 9.84 8.53
C ILE A 270 10.04 8.48 8.15
N LEU A 271 10.59 7.77 9.13
CA LEU A 271 11.20 6.46 8.91
C LEU A 271 10.26 5.33 9.32
N LEU A 272 10.00 4.40 8.39
CA LEU A 272 9.17 3.22 8.63
C LEU A 272 10.02 1.96 8.55
N TYR A 273 10.10 1.21 9.65
CA TYR A 273 10.82 -0.06 9.68
C TYR A 273 10.23 -1.07 8.67
N LYS A 274 11.07 -1.66 7.80
CA LYS A 274 10.69 -2.63 6.77
C LYS A 274 10.85 -4.08 7.26
N LYS A 275 12.09 -4.55 7.40
CA LYS A 275 12.47 -5.93 7.80
C LYS A 275 13.96 -5.96 8.16
N GLY A 276 14.45 -7.01 8.82
CA GLY A 276 15.88 -7.21 9.13
C GLY A 276 16.28 -6.77 10.55
N ASP A 277 17.52 -6.31 10.71
CA ASP A 277 17.97 -5.72 11.97
C ASP A 277 17.32 -4.35 12.16
N LYS A 278 16.67 -4.12 13.31
CA LYS A 278 16.07 -2.83 13.68
C LYS A 278 17.11 -1.78 14.03
N GLU A 279 18.35 -2.18 14.32
CA GLU A 279 19.42 -1.22 14.61
C GLU A 279 20.14 -0.75 13.34
N ASP A 280 19.87 -1.34 12.18
CA ASP A 280 20.39 -0.88 10.89
C ASP A 280 19.43 0.14 10.25
N ILE A 281 19.92 1.36 10.03
CA ILE A 281 19.18 2.46 9.38
C ILE A 281 18.80 2.14 7.93
N GLY A 282 19.56 1.27 7.25
CA GLY A 282 19.27 0.80 5.89
C GLY A 282 17.98 -0.03 5.79
N ASN A 283 17.52 -0.59 6.90
CA ASN A 283 16.28 -1.36 6.99
C ASN A 283 15.02 -0.52 7.22
N TYR A 284 15.17 0.81 7.26
CA TYR A 284 14.08 1.77 7.35
C TYR A 284 13.76 2.36 5.98
N ARG A 285 12.47 2.55 5.71
CA ARG A 285 11.96 3.20 4.51
C ARG A 285 11.68 4.68 4.80
N PRO A 286 12.28 5.63 4.07
CA PRO A 286 11.92 7.04 4.19
C PRO A 286 10.58 7.30 3.52
N ILE A 287 9.68 8.03 4.18
CA ILE A 287 8.44 8.54 3.59
C ILE A 287 8.41 10.05 3.76
N SER A 288 8.34 10.78 2.64
CA SER A 288 8.28 12.24 2.63
C SER A 288 6.85 12.72 2.91
N LEU A 289 6.69 13.44 4.01
CA LEU A 289 5.47 14.18 4.32
C LEU A 289 5.57 15.56 3.68
N MET A 290 4.81 15.73 2.60
CA MET A 290 4.74 16.95 1.80
C MET A 290 3.37 17.62 1.96
N SER A 291 3.27 18.89 1.57
CA SER A 291 2.01 19.65 1.56
C SER A 291 0.88 18.84 0.92
N ASN A 292 -0.29 18.86 1.56
CA ASN A 292 -1.46 18.21 0.98
C ASN A 292 -2.02 18.99 -0.22
N VAL A 293 -1.82 20.31 -0.27
CA VAL A 293 -2.19 21.13 -1.43
C VAL A 293 -1.29 20.78 -2.63
N TYR A 294 0.02 20.66 -2.41
CA TYR A 294 0.94 20.13 -3.42
C TYR A 294 0.46 18.78 -3.98
N LYS A 295 0.02 17.85 -3.12
CA LYS A 295 -0.46 16.53 -3.58
C LYS A 295 -1.74 16.60 -4.41
N VAL A 296 -2.55 17.65 -4.25
CA VAL A 296 -3.69 17.92 -5.13
C VAL A 296 -3.18 18.35 -6.50
N PHE A 297 -2.26 19.33 -6.54
CA PHE A 297 -1.62 19.79 -7.78
C PHE A 297 -0.90 18.68 -8.54
N ALA A 298 -0.02 17.94 -7.86
CA ALA A 298 0.71 16.80 -8.41
C ALA A 298 -0.23 15.74 -9.00
N LYS A 299 -1.41 15.55 -8.40
CA LYS A 299 -2.42 14.64 -8.90
C LYS A 299 -3.13 15.15 -10.16
N LEU A 300 -3.30 16.46 -10.31
CA LEU A 300 -3.85 17.06 -11.52
C LEU A 300 -2.89 16.88 -12.68
N ILE A 301 -1.60 17.23 -12.50
CA ILE A 301 -0.54 16.96 -13.49
C ILE A 301 -0.53 15.47 -13.84
N LEU A 302 -0.50 14.60 -12.83
CA LEU A 302 -0.51 13.16 -13.04
C LEU A 302 -1.71 12.73 -13.89
N SER A 303 -2.90 13.27 -13.64
CA SER A 303 -4.10 12.92 -14.42
C SER A 303 -3.97 13.26 -15.90
N ARG A 304 -3.26 14.33 -16.25
CA ARG A 304 -3.06 14.76 -17.63
C ARG A 304 -1.98 13.96 -18.35
N ILE A 305 -0.87 13.63 -17.67
CA ILE A 305 0.23 12.87 -18.29
C ILE A 305 0.06 11.35 -18.23
N THR A 306 -0.88 10.82 -17.42
CA THR A 306 -1.02 9.37 -17.21
C THR A 306 -1.32 8.61 -18.49
N THR A 307 -2.19 9.14 -19.35
CA THR A 307 -2.57 8.46 -20.61
C THR A 307 -1.37 8.29 -21.52
N ILE A 308 -0.63 9.39 -21.76
CA ILE A 308 0.60 9.41 -22.56
C ILE A 308 1.59 8.37 -22.03
N LEU A 309 1.87 8.41 -20.72
CA LEU A 309 2.81 7.47 -20.11
C LEU A 309 2.33 6.02 -20.19
N ASP A 310 1.04 5.74 -19.98
CA ASP A 310 0.50 4.38 -19.96
C ASP A 310 0.39 3.72 -21.35
N GLU A 311 0.24 4.52 -22.41
CA GLU A 311 0.30 4.07 -23.80
C GLU A 311 1.72 3.66 -24.21
N GLN A 312 2.72 4.35 -23.66
CA GLN A 312 4.13 4.06 -23.90
C GLN A 312 4.68 2.86 -23.11
N GLN A 313 3.89 2.28 -22.19
CA GLN A 313 4.29 1.10 -21.41
C GLN A 313 3.94 -0.22 -22.12
N PRO A 314 4.91 -1.14 -22.29
CA PRO A 314 4.65 -2.44 -22.90
C PRO A 314 3.95 -3.39 -21.91
N ILE A 315 3.53 -4.56 -22.38
CA ILE A 315 2.69 -5.50 -21.63
C ILE A 315 3.41 -6.14 -20.42
N GLU A 316 4.74 -6.09 -20.38
CA GLU A 316 5.60 -6.61 -19.32
C GLU A 316 5.56 -5.73 -18.06
N GLN A 317 5.15 -4.46 -18.15
CA GLN A 317 5.03 -3.56 -17.01
C GLN A 317 3.61 -3.58 -16.43
N ALA A 318 3.47 -4.19 -15.26
CA ALA A 318 2.23 -4.19 -14.48
C ALA A 318 2.26 -3.22 -13.27
N GLY A 319 3.45 -2.74 -12.88
CA GLY A 319 3.61 -1.84 -11.74
C GLY A 319 2.89 -0.50 -11.97
N PHE A 320 2.07 -0.08 -11.02
CA PHE A 320 1.37 1.23 -11.02
C PHE A 320 0.53 1.52 -12.28
N ARG A 321 0.08 0.48 -12.99
CA ARG A 321 -0.71 0.58 -14.22
C ARG A 321 -2.16 0.18 -13.99
N LYS A 322 -3.10 0.91 -14.59
CA LYS A 322 -4.52 0.58 -14.50
C LYS A 322 -4.79 -0.71 -15.28
N GLY A 323 -5.60 -1.59 -14.71
CA GLY A 323 -5.99 -2.85 -15.37
C GLY A 323 -5.00 -3.99 -15.16
N PHE A 324 -3.79 -3.75 -14.67
CA PHE A 324 -2.80 -4.77 -14.35
C PHE A 324 -2.78 -5.09 -12.85
N SER A 325 -2.48 -6.34 -12.51
CA SER A 325 -2.46 -6.80 -11.13
C SER A 325 -1.22 -7.64 -10.81
N THR A 326 -0.88 -7.76 -9.53
CA THR A 326 0.17 -8.69 -9.09
C THR A 326 -0.19 -10.14 -9.45
N ILE A 327 -1.48 -10.46 -9.54
CA ILE A 327 -1.99 -11.79 -9.87
C ILE A 327 -1.63 -12.16 -11.31
N ASP A 328 -1.64 -11.21 -12.24
CA ASP A 328 -1.26 -11.46 -13.64
C ASP A 328 0.18 -11.97 -13.75
N HIS A 329 1.13 -11.35 -13.05
CA HIS A 329 2.53 -11.76 -13.08
C HIS A 329 2.76 -13.08 -12.34
N ILE A 330 2.13 -13.25 -11.16
CA ILE A 330 2.27 -14.50 -10.41
C ILE A 330 1.67 -15.67 -11.21
N HIS A 331 0.52 -15.47 -11.85
CA HIS A 331 -0.07 -16.47 -12.74
C HIS A 331 0.85 -16.80 -13.91
N THR A 332 1.44 -15.78 -14.54
CA THR A 332 2.37 -15.95 -15.66
C THR A 332 3.56 -16.83 -15.27
N ILE A 333 4.25 -16.49 -14.19
CA ILE A 333 5.40 -17.28 -13.69
C ILE A 333 4.99 -18.72 -13.37
N LYS A 334 3.85 -18.90 -12.70
CA LYS A 334 3.37 -20.24 -12.33
C LYS A 334 2.99 -21.08 -13.53
N GLN A 335 2.36 -20.48 -14.55
CA GLN A 335 2.02 -21.17 -15.79
C GLN A 335 3.26 -21.53 -16.61
N VAL A 336 4.25 -20.64 -16.66
CA VAL A 336 5.56 -20.93 -17.26
C VAL A 336 6.20 -22.13 -16.54
N LEU A 337 6.30 -22.09 -15.21
CA LEU A 337 6.87 -23.21 -14.43
C LEU A 337 6.09 -24.52 -14.61
N GLU A 338 4.76 -24.47 -14.54
CA GLU A 338 3.89 -25.64 -14.73
C GLU A 338 4.15 -26.29 -16.10
N LYS A 339 4.18 -25.49 -17.17
CA LYS A 339 4.33 -25.98 -18.55
C LYS A 339 5.76 -26.40 -18.88
N TYR A 340 6.78 -25.65 -18.45
CA TYR A 340 8.16 -26.02 -18.69
C TYR A 340 8.54 -27.30 -17.95
N ASN A 341 8.04 -27.50 -16.73
CA ASN A 341 8.21 -28.75 -16.00
C ASN A 341 7.42 -29.91 -16.60
N GLU A 342 6.18 -29.67 -17.04
CA GLU A 342 5.33 -30.70 -17.65
C GLU A 342 5.93 -31.23 -18.95
N TYR A 343 6.47 -30.36 -19.80
CA TYR A 343 7.02 -30.69 -21.12
C TYR A 343 8.55 -30.84 -21.13
N ASN A 344 9.17 -30.95 -19.96
CA ASN A 344 10.62 -31.17 -19.77
C ASN A 344 11.56 -30.12 -20.40
N LYS A 345 11.07 -28.89 -20.59
CA LYS A 345 11.87 -27.80 -21.13
C LYS A 345 12.76 -27.19 -20.05
N THR A 346 13.93 -26.71 -20.48
CA THR A 346 14.88 -26.00 -19.62
C THR A 346 14.36 -24.59 -19.36
N LEU A 347 14.40 -24.16 -18.09
CA LEU A 347 14.00 -22.83 -17.68
C LEU A 347 14.99 -22.27 -16.66
N TYR A 348 15.44 -21.04 -16.90
CA TYR A 348 16.12 -20.21 -15.93
C TYR A 348 15.31 -18.95 -15.69
N ILE A 349 15.19 -18.58 -14.42
CA ILE A 349 14.50 -17.39 -13.96
C ILE A 349 15.47 -16.59 -13.09
N ALA A 350 15.68 -15.31 -13.41
CA ALA A 350 16.42 -14.40 -12.54
C ALA A 350 15.46 -13.41 -11.88
N PHE A 351 15.48 -13.34 -10.56
CA PHE A 351 14.76 -12.35 -9.77
C PHE A 351 15.72 -11.22 -9.43
N ILE A 352 15.51 -10.04 -10.01
CA ILE A 352 16.39 -8.87 -9.84
C ILE A 352 15.79 -7.93 -8.79
N ASP A 353 16.61 -7.48 -7.84
CA ASP A 353 16.25 -6.48 -6.81
C ASP A 353 17.24 -5.30 -6.89
N TYR A 354 16.73 -4.07 -6.96
CA TYR A 354 17.56 -2.87 -6.91
C TYR A 354 17.72 -2.36 -5.48
N ALA A 355 18.95 -1.99 -5.11
CA ALA A 355 19.24 -1.38 -3.84
C ALA A 355 18.65 0.05 -3.80
N LYS A 356 17.63 0.26 -2.96
CA LYS A 356 17.00 1.57 -2.75
C LYS A 356 16.59 2.27 -4.05
N ALA A 357 15.90 1.54 -4.93
CA ALA A 357 15.58 1.97 -6.30
C ALA A 357 15.00 3.39 -6.38
N PHE A 358 13.95 3.67 -5.59
CA PHE A 358 13.29 4.99 -5.57
C PHE A 358 14.21 6.11 -5.10
N ASP A 359 15.19 5.82 -4.24
CA ASP A 359 16.07 6.84 -3.66
C ASP A 359 17.32 7.10 -4.52
N SER A 360 17.52 6.36 -5.62
CA SER A 360 18.80 6.31 -6.33
C SER A 360 18.79 6.91 -7.74
N ILE A 361 17.63 7.06 -8.38
CA ILE A 361 17.50 7.59 -9.75
C ILE A 361 18.03 9.02 -9.84
N LYS A 362 18.91 9.30 -10.80
CA LYS A 362 19.35 10.67 -11.11
C LYS A 362 18.23 11.47 -11.79
N HIS A 363 18.03 12.72 -11.38
CA HIS A 363 16.91 13.55 -11.86
C HIS A 363 16.95 13.84 -13.37
N GLU A 364 18.14 14.00 -13.95
CA GLU A 364 18.32 14.25 -15.40
C GLU A 364 17.66 13.18 -16.29
N PHE A 365 17.70 11.92 -15.88
CA PHE A 365 17.08 10.80 -16.60
C PHE A 365 15.55 10.80 -16.46
N ILE A 366 14.99 11.49 -15.45
CA ILE A 366 13.54 11.65 -15.32
C ILE A 366 13.05 12.54 -16.46
N TRP A 367 13.69 13.69 -16.70
CA TRP A 367 13.29 14.62 -17.77
C TRP A 367 13.51 13.99 -19.15
N GLU A 368 14.65 13.32 -19.35
CA GLU A 368 14.94 12.57 -20.58
C GLU A 368 13.85 11.53 -20.87
N ALA A 369 13.49 10.72 -19.86
CA ALA A 369 12.49 9.67 -20.02
C ALA A 369 11.08 10.21 -20.30
N LEU A 370 10.71 11.35 -19.68
CA LEU A 370 9.43 12.01 -19.96
C LEU A 370 9.40 12.58 -21.39
N LYS A 371 10.49 13.23 -21.82
CA LYS A 371 10.61 13.79 -23.16
C LYS A 371 10.51 12.71 -24.25
N GLN A 372 11.23 11.60 -24.07
CA GLN A 372 11.20 10.46 -25.02
C GLN A 372 9.85 9.73 -25.07
N GLN A 373 8.99 9.93 -24.08
CA GLN A 373 7.63 9.39 -24.06
C GLN A 373 6.58 10.39 -24.55
N GLY A 374 7.00 11.56 -25.04
CA GLY A 374 6.09 12.57 -25.61
C GLY A 374 5.31 13.37 -24.57
N VAL A 375 5.82 13.50 -23.33
CA VAL A 375 5.21 14.40 -22.36
C VAL A 375 5.55 15.86 -22.73
N PRO A 376 4.56 16.76 -22.77
CA PRO A 376 4.78 18.18 -23.10
C PRO A 376 5.84 18.86 -22.22
N SER A 377 6.65 19.74 -22.82
CA SER A 377 7.78 20.41 -22.16
C SER A 377 7.37 21.16 -20.90
N VAL A 378 6.21 21.81 -20.91
CA VAL A 378 5.69 22.58 -19.76
C VAL A 378 5.53 21.70 -18.52
N TYR A 379 4.98 20.48 -18.67
CA TYR A 379 4.87 19.55 -17.55
C TYR A 379 6.24 19.09 -17.07
N ILE A 380 7.16 18.81 -18.01
CA ILE A 380 8.54 18.44 -17.68
C ILE A 380 9.21 19.56 -16.89
N ASN A 381 9.07 20.82 -17.31
CA ASN A 381 9.65 21.99 -16.69
C ASN A 381 9.10 22.23 -15.28
N ILE A 382 7.78 22.06 -15.08
CA ILE A 382 7.17 22.15 -13.75
C ILE A 382 7.69 21.03 -12.83
N ILE A 383 7.78 19.80 -13.32
CA ILE A 383 8.30 18.69 -12.51
C ILE A 383 9.80 18.93 -12.23
N ALA A 384 10.57 19.45 -13.19
CA ALA A 384 11.97 19.83 -12.99
C ALA A 384 12.11 20.91 -11.91
N ASN A 385 11.27 21.94 -11.92
CA ASN A 385 11.24 22.99 -10.91
C ASN A 385 10.85 22.45 -9.52
N ILE A 386 9.97 21.45 -9.46
CA ILE A 386 9.63 20.75 -8.21
C ILE A 386 10.84 20.00 -7.63
N TYR A 387 11.72 19.48 -8.49
CA TYR A 387 12.85 18.65 -8.09
C TYR A 387 14.17 19.43 -7.90
N SER A 388 14.30 20.63 -8.46
CA SER A 388 15.54 21.41 -8.47
C SER A 388 16.05 21.80 -7.07
N ASN A 389 15.14 22.19 -6.17
CA ASN A 389 15.47 22.71 -4.84
C ASN A 389 14.79 21.94 -3.69
N ILE A 390 14.65 20.62 -3.82
CA ILE A 390 14.00 19.83 -2.76
C ILE A 390 14.84 19.87 -1.48
N LYS A 391 14.19 20.30 -0.40
CA LYS A 391 14.73 20.30 0.96
C LYS A 391 13.99 19.30 1.84
N ALA A 392 14.74 18.58 2.66
CA ALA A 392 14.18 17.61 3.58
C ALA A 392 14.78 17.71 4.98
N LYS A 393 13.95 17.40 5.97
CA LYS A 393 14.34 17.22 7.38
C LYS A 393 13.90 15.83 7.84
N ILE A 394 14.80 15.07 8.48
CA ILE A 394 14.41 13.82 9.12
C ILE A 394 13.55 14.15 10.34
N GLN A 395 12.35 13.56 10.40
CA GLN A 395 11.41 13.69 11.50
C GLN A 395 11.40 12.39 12.32
N LEU A 396 12.10 12.42 13.46
CA LEU A 396 11.97 11.43 14.53
C LEU A 396 11.10 12.02 15.64
N GLU A 397 11.60 12.08 16.88
CA GLU A 397 10.98 12.80 17.98
C GLU A 397 11.04 14.32 17.77
N SER A 398 12.18 14.81 17.28
CA SER A 398 12.42 16.19 16.88
C SER A 398 12.84 16.27 15.40
N LEU A 399 12.85 17.48 14.85
CA LEU A 399 13.37 17.73 13.50
C LEU A 399 14.90 17.66 13.51
N GLY A 400 15.45 16.98 12.50
CA GLY A 400 16.86 16.97 12.16
C GLY A 400 17.29 18.24 11.42
N THR A 401 18.57 18.30 11.06
CA THR A 401 19.09 19.38 10.22
C THR A 401 18.57 19.25 8.79
N GLU A 402 18.43 20.39 8.12
CA GLU A 402 18.00 20.43 6.72
C GLU A 402 19.10 19.89 5.80
N PHE A 403 18.69 19.27 4.70
CA PHE A 403 19.58 18.89 3.61
C PHE A 403 18.83 18.85 2.28
N ASN A 404 19.58 18.95 1.19
CA ASN A 404 19.04 18.92 -0.16
C ASN A 404 18.92 17.48 -0.68
N ILE A 405 17.86 17.19 -1.44
CA ILE A 405 17.68 15.92 -2.15
C ILE A 405 18.09 16.12 -3.61
N GLN A 406 19.21 15.54 -4.02
CA GLN A 406 19.80 15.74 -5.36
C GLN A 406 19.59 14.54 -6.29
N LYS A 407 19.08 13.42 -5.77
CA LYS A 407 18.67 12.25 -6.55
C LYS A 407 17.52 11.52 -5.85
N GLY A 408 16.91 10.60 -6.57
CA GLY A 408 15.75 9.82 -6.16
C GLY A 408 14.43 10.54 -6.39
N VAL A 409 13.36 9.75 -6.44
CA VAL A 409 11.97 10.20 -6.46
C VAL A 409 11.39 10.19 -5.04
N ARG A 410 10.53 11.16 -4.72
CA ARG A 410 10.03 11.34 -3.35
C ARG A 410 9.00 10.26 -2.98
N GLN A 411 9.33 9.40 -2.01
CA GLN A 411 8.40 8.38 -1.53
C GLN A 411 7.22 9.00 -0.79
N GLY A 412 6.01 8.89 -1.36
CA GLY A 412 4.78 9.49 -0.83
C GLY A 412 4.20 10.61 -1.71
N ASP A 413 4.95 11.03 -2.72
CA ASP A 413 4.49 11.90 -3.79
C ASP A 413 3.65 11.09 -4.82
N PRO A 414 2.45 11.57 -5.21
CA PRO A 414 1.63 10.95 -6.25
C PRO A 414 2.33 10.75 -7.60
N LEU A 415 3.26 11.62 -8.01
CA LEU A 415 3.93 11.54 -9.30
C LEU A 415 5.01 10.44 -9.34
N SER A 416 5.73 10.26 -8.23
CA SER A 416 6.93 9.42 -8.14
C SER A 416 6.79 8.00 -8.72
N PRO A 417 5.69 7.25 -8.52
CA PRO A 417 5.54 5.94 -9.12
C PRO A 417 5.56 5.94 -10.65
N LYS A 418 4.90 6.91 -11.31
CA LYS A 418 4.91 7.03 -12.78
C LYS A 418 6.25 7.51 -13.30
N LEU A 419 6.89 8.46 -12.61
CA LEU A 419 8.24 8.93 -12.95
C LEU A 419 9.24 7.77 -12.91
N PHE A 420 9.18 6.93 -11.87
CA PHE A 420 10.00 5.73 -11.77
C PHE A 420 9.75 4.75 -12.93
N SER A 421 8.47 4.45 -13.22
CA SER A 421 8.10 3.57 -14.33
C SER A 421 8.58 4.11 -15.69
N ALA A 422 8.49 5.42 -15.91
CA ALA A 422 8.94 6.07 -17.14
C ALA A 422 10.46 5.91 -17.34
N VAL A 423 11.24 6.13 -16.28
CA VAL A 423 12.70 5.94 -16.31
C VAL A 423 13.07 4.48 -16.54
N LEU A 424 12.38 3.55 -15.86
CA LEU A 424 12.62 2.12 -16.05
C LEU A 424 12.28 1.71 -17.49
N GLU A 425 11.22 2.26 -18.07
CA GLU A 425 10.89 1.99 -19.47
C GLU A 425 11.99 2.43 -20.42
N ASN A 426 12.56 3.63 -20.22
CA ASN A 426 13.65 4.11 -21.04
C ASN A 426 14.91 3.20 -20.97
N ILE A 427 15.21 2.64 -19.79
CA ILE A 427 16.29 1.65 -19.66
C ILE A 427 16.02 0.45 -20.59
N PHE A 428 14.80 -0.08 -20.58
CA PHE A 428 14.46 -1.27 -21.36
C PHE A 428 14.41 -1.03 -22.86
N ARG A 429 14.03 0.18 -23.31
CA ARG A 429 14.10 0.57 -24.73
C ARG A 429 15.51 0.57 -25.30
N LYS A 430 16.52 0.69 -24.45
CA LYS A 430 17.95 0.65 -24.83
C LYS A 430 18.53 -0.78 -24.85
N LEU A 431 17.75 -1.80 -24.47
CA LEU A 431 18.19 -3.19 -24.41
C LEU A 431 17.78 -3.95 -25.67
N ASP A 432 18.77 -4.50 -26.39
CA ASP A 432 18.53 -5.35 -27.56
C ASP A 432 18.19 -6.79 -27.14
N TRP A 433 16.92 -7.00 -26.84
CA TRP A 433 16.40 -8.24 -26.29
C TRP A 433 15.45 -9.00 -27.23
N GLU A 434 15.28 -8.57 -28.48
CA GLU A 434 14.27 -9.14 -29.39
C GLU A 434 14.38 -10.66 -29.58
N ASN A 435 15.60 -11.19 -29.54
CA ASN A 435 15.87 -12.62 -29.75
C ASN A 435 15.94 -13.44 -28.45
N PHE A 436 15.98 -12.79 -27.29
CA PHE A 436 16.10 -13.43 -25.98
C PHE A 436 14.72 -13.82 -25.44
N GLY A 437 14.67 -14.59 -24.37
CA GLY A 437 13.43 -14.97 -23.70
C GLY A 437 12.73 -16.19 -24.26
N LEU A 438 11.63 -16.53 -23.61
CA LEU A 438 10.82 -17.72 -23.88
C LEU A 438 9.93 -17.50 -25.11
N ASN A 439 9.90 -18.45 -26.04
CA ASN A 439 9.02 -18.36 -27.21
C ASN A 439 7.59 -18.82 -26.87
N ILE A 440 6.66 -17.87 -26.83
CA ILE A 440 5.24 -18.07 -26.55
C ILE A 440 4.43 -17.64 -27.77
N ASN A 441 3.99 -18.60 -28.59
CA ASN A 441 3.23 -18.35 -29.83
C ASN A 441 3.91 -17.33 -30.79
N GLY A 442 5.25 -17.36 -30.89
CA GLY A 442 6.00 -16.45 -31.76
C GLY A 442 6.40 -15.12 -31.11
N LYS A 443 5.90 -14.80 -29.91
CA LYS A 443 6.35 -13.66 -29.12
C LYS A 443 7.34 -14.09 -28.04
N LYS A 444 8.34 -13.27 -27.77
CA LYS A 444 9.35 -13.53 -26.75
C LYS A 444 8.94 -12.96 -25.39
N LEU A 445 8.82 -13.83 -24.38
CA LEU A 445 8.66 -13.44 -22.97
C LEU A 445 10.04 -13.40 -22.32
N ASN A 446 10.62 -12.22 -22.26
CA ASN A 446 11.96 -11.97 -21.73
C ASN A 446 11.91 -11.62 -20.26
N HIS A 447 10.92 -10.82 -19.87
CA HIS A 447 10.89 -10.21 -18.55
C HIS A 447 9.49 -9.85 -18.08
N LEU A 448 9.34 -9.63 -16.77
CA LEU A 448 8.16 -9.07 -16.12
C LEU A 448 8.61 -8.00 -15.11
N ARG A 449 7.90 -6.86 -15.08
CA ARG A 449 8.21 -5.71 -14.21
C ARG A 449 7.03 -5.35 -13.34
N PHE A 450 7.23 -5.37 -12.03
CA PHE A 450 6.27 -4.82 -11.09
C PHE A 450 6.96 -3.78 -10.22
N ALA A 451 6.98 -2.54 -10.69
CA ALA A 451 7.78 -1.48 -10.09
C ALA A 451 9.27 -1.86 -10.05
N ASP A 452 9.87 -1.96 -8.87
CA ASP A 452 11.27 -2.35 -8.65
C ASP A 452 11.51 -3.87 -8.65
N ASP A 453 10.45 -4.69 -8.58
CA ASP A 453 10.56 -6.14 -8.64
C ASP A 453 10.60 -6.62 -10.11
N LEU A 454 11.77 -7.04 -10.61
CA LEU A 454 11.93 -7.56 -11.97
C LEU A 454 12.20 -9.06 -11.99
N VAL A 455 11.69 -9.71 -13.03
CA VAL A 455 11.93 -11.13 -13.31
C VAL A 455 12.36 -11.27 -14.75
N LEU A 456 13.46 -11.98 -15.01
CA LEU A 456 13.93 -12.33 -16.35
C LEU A 456 13.74 -13.83 -16.59
N PHE A 457 13.47 -14.22 -17.83
CA PHE A 457 13.27 -15.60 -18.25
C PHE A 457 14.15 -15.93 -19.44
N GLU A 458 14.73 -17.12 -19.44
CA GLU A 458 15.54 -17.60 -20.56
C GLU A 458 15.70 -19.13 -20.48
N GLU A 459 15.93 -19.79 -21.63
CA GLU A 459 16.21 -21.23 -21.68
C GLU A 459 17.72 -21.51 -21.59
N ASN A 460 18.55 -20.62 -22.14
CA ASN A 460 20.01 -20.73 -22.13
C ASN A 460 20.66 -19.88 -21.02
N PRO A 461 21.45 -20.48 -20.09
CA PRO A 461 22.05 -19.75 -18.98
C PRO A 461 23.05 -18.65 -19.43
N LYS A 462 23.74 -18.83 -20.57
CA LYS A 462 24.64 -17.81 -21.12
C LYS A 462 23.87 -16.58 -21.61
N ASN A 463 22.73 -16.80 -22.26
CA ASN A 463 21.84 -15.74 -22.69
C ASN A 463 21.28 -14.96 -21.50
N LEU A 464 20.91 -15.67 -20.43
CA LEU A 464 20.45 -15.03 -19.19
C LEU A 464 21.54 -14.15 -18.56
N GLU A 465 22.78 -14.63 -18.56
CA GLU A 465 23.92 -13.85 -18.08
C GLU A 465 24.12 -12.56 -18.88
N ILE A 466 24.05 -12.64 -20.22
CA ILE A 466 24.12 -11.47 -21.11
C ILE A 466 23.00 -10.48 -20.79
N MET A 467 21.76 -10.95 -20.62
CA MET A 467 20.62 -10.10 -20.26
C MET A 467 20.83 -9.40 -18.91
N ILE A 468 21.33 -10.11 -17.89
CA ILE A 468 21.59 -9.52 -16.58
C ILE A 468 22.68 -8.46 -16.67
N GLN A 469 23.76 -8.73 -17.41
CA GLN A 469 24.86 -7.79 -17.59
C GLN A 469 24.42 -6.54 -18.37
N SER A 470 23.69 -6.70 -19.48
CA SER A 470 23.18 -5.57 -20.26
C SER A 470 22.25 -4.70 -19.42
N LEU A 471 21.34 -5.31 -18.66
CA LEU A 471 20.45 -4.58 -17.75
C LEU A 471 21.23 -3.83 -16.66
N ASN A 472 22.25 -4.46 -16.08
CA ASN A 472 23.08 -3.82 -15.05
C ASN A 472 23.84 -2.61 -15.60
N ASN A 473 24.42 -2.74 -16.80
CA ASN A 473 25.19 -1.66 -17.42
C ASN A 473 24.33 -0.43 -17.69
N GLU A 474 23.11 -0.59 -18.25
CA GLU A 474 22.20 0.53 -18.48
C GLU A 474 21.62 1.08 -17.17
N SER A 475 21.33 0.22 -16.20
CA SER A 475 20.78 0.64 -14.90
C SER A 475 21.75 1.50 -14.09
N LEU A 476 23.05 1.17 -14.13
CA LEU A 476 24.09 1.94 -13.45
C LEU A 476 24.21 3.38 -13.96
N LYS A 477 24.02 3.61 -15.27
CA LYS A 477 24.05 4.96 -15.87
C LYS A 477 23.02 5.89 -15.22
N VAL A 478 21.82 5.37 -14.99
CA VAL A 478 20.67 6.06 -14.39
C VAL A 478 20.76 6.16 -12.86
N GLY A 479 21.71 5.43 -12.24
CA GLY A 479 21.94 5.40 -10.80
C GLY A 479 21.30 4.21 -10.07
N LEU A 480 20.71 3.26 -10.79
CA LEU A 480 20.16 2.03 -10.20
C LEU A 480 21.24 0.96 -10.05
N LYS A 481 21.51 0.56 -8.81
CA LYS A 481 22.47 -0.52 -8.50
C LYS A 481 21.73 -1.80 -8.13
N MET A 482 22.04 -2.91 -8.80
CA MET A 482 21.51 -4.22 -8.44
C MET A 482 22.04 -4.67 -7.07
N ASN A 483 21.16 -5.24 -6.27
CA ASN A 483 21.49 -5.87 -5.00
C ASN A 483 21.81 -7.34 -5.24
N THR A 484 23.09 -7.70 -5.30
CA THR A 484 23.54 -9.07 -5.60
C THR A 484 23.15 -10.07 -4.52
N GLU A 485 23.07 -9.66 -3.25
CA GLU A 485 22.58 -10.50 -2.14
C GLU A 485 21.10 -10.86 -2.25
N LYS A 486 20.27 -10.02 -2.88
CA LYS A 486 18.83 -10.28 -3.04
C LYS A 486 18.46 -10.74 -4.44
N THR A 487 19.32 -10.49 -5.41
CA THR A 487 19.18 -10.99 -6.76
C THR A 487 19.47 -12.48 -6.75
N LYS A 488 18.50 -13.30 -7.16
CA LYS A 488 18.57 -14.76 -7.07
C LYS A 488 18.19 -15.41 -8.40
N ILE A 489 18.75 -16.58 -8.64
CA ILE A 489 18.45 -17.39 -9.82
C ILE A 489 17.70 -18.65 -9.40
N MET A 490 16.75 -19.07 -10.23
CA MET A 490 16.04 -20.32 -10.09
C MET A 490 16.07 -21.07 -11.41
N THR A 491 16.21 -22.39 -11.34
CA THR A 491 16.15 -23.26 -12.53
C THR A 491 15.50 -24.60 -12.19
N ASN A 492 14.87 -25.21 -13.18
CA ASN A 492 14.35 -26.58 -13.11
C ASN A 492 15.34 -27.64 -13.65
N LYS A 493 16.56 -27.23 -14.04
CA LYS A 493 17.62 -28.09 -14.58
C LYS A 493 18.92 -27.89 -13.80
N GLN A 494 20.05 -28.28 -14.39
CA GLN A 494 21.37 -28.17 -13.79
C GLN A 494 21.76 -26.69 -13.59
N GLN A 495 22.32 -26.38 -12.43
CA GLN A 495 22.84 -25.05 -12.13
C GLN A 495 24.11 -24.78 -12.95
N ARG A 496 24.26 -23.54 -13.43
CA ARG A 496 25.40 -23.07 -14.22
C ARG A 496 25.88 -21.76 -13.62
N ASN A 497 27.18 -21.48 -13.66
CA ASN A 497 27.68 -20.25 -13.09
C ASN A 497 27.17 -19.05 -13.93
N ILE A 498 26.45 -18.14 -13.29
CA ILE A 498 25.97 -16.89 -13.88
C ILE A 498 26.49 -15.76 -13.00
N LYS A 499 27.15 -14.78 -13.62
CA LYS A 499 27.79 -13.67 -12.92
C LYS A 499 27.17 -12.33 -13.26
N ILE A 500 27.32 -11.39 -12.33
CA ILE A 500 27.10 -9.96 -12.54
C ILE A 500 28.39 -9.22 -12.19
N GLY A 501 29.04 -8.63 -13.19
CA GLY A 501 30.43 -8.21 -13.04
C GLY A 501 31.31 -9.40 -12.63
N ASN A 502 31.93 -9.32 -11.46
CA ASN A 502 32.77 -10.40 -10.91
C ASN A 502 32.08 -11.27 -9.85
N GLU A 503 30.83 -10.96 -9.48
CA GLU A 503 30.10 -11.65 -8.41
C GLU A 503 29.23 -12.78 -8.98
N LEU A 504 29.27 -13.97 -8.35
CA LEU A 504 28.41 -15.10 -8.69
C LEU A 504 27.02 -14.93 -8.05
N LEU A 505 25.97 -15.13 -8.85
CA LEU A 505 24.60 -15.09 -8.36
C LEU A 505 24.18 -16.42 -7.72
N GLU A 506 23.49 -16.33 -6.58
CA GLU A 506 23.05 -17.51 -5.82
C GLU A 506 21.81 -18.18 -6.46
N TYR A 507 21.85 -19.51 -6.55
CA TYR A 507 20.71 -20.33 -6.93
C TYR A 507 19.83 -20.68 -5.73
N VAL A 508 18.52 -20.47 -5.88
CA VAL A 508 17.53 -20.79 -4.85
C VAL A 508 16.47 -21.77 -5.36
N LYS A 509 16.01 -22.66 -4.48
CA LYS A 509 14.88 -23.57 -4.76
C LYS A 509 13.52 -22.89 -4.56
N GLU A 510 13.50 -21.82 -3.77
CA GLU A 510 12.29 -21.11 -3.35
C GLU A 510 12.55 -19.61 -3.34
N TYR A 511 11.62 -18.83 -3.87
CA TYR A 511 11.69 -17.37 -3.88
C TYR A 511 10.32 -16.77 -3.58
N ILE A 512 10.26 -15.71 -2.78
CA ILE A 512 9.01 -14.99 -2.50
C ILE A 512 8.88 -13.83 -3.49
N TYR A 513 8.09 -14.02 -4.55
CA TYR A 513 7.80 -12.99 -5.55
C TYR A 513 6.39 -12.43 -5.34
N LEU A 514 6.27 -11.10 -5.23
CA LEU A 514 5.00 -10.39 -4.98
C LEU A 514 4.17 -11.01 -3.85
N GLY A 515 4.85 -11.53 -2.83
CA GLY A 515 4.25 -12.13 -1.65
C GLY A 515 3.78 -13.59 -1.81
N GLN A 516 3.97 -14.25 -2.95
CA GLN A 516 3.73 -15.70 -3.12
C GLN A 516 5.04 -16.48 -3.25
N VAL A 517 5.05 -17.72 -2.78
CA VAL A 517 6.16 -18.65 -2.99
C VAL A 517 6.17 -19.14 -4.43
N ILE A 518 7.29 -18.91 -5.11
CA ILE A 518 7.64 -19.51 -6.39
C ILE A 518 8.65 -20.62 -6.10
N SER A 519 8.39 -21.82 -6.61
CA SER A 519 9.29 -22.96 -6.44
C SER A 519 9.10 -23.94 -7.58
N THR A 520 10.17 -24.64 -7.95
CA THR A 520 10.14 -25.71 -8.96
C THR A 520 9.42 -26.97 -8.45
N GLU A 521 9.39 -27.18 -7.14
CA GLU A 521 8.83 -28.37 -6.47
C GLU A 521 7.88 -27.99 -5.34
N ASP A 522 6.77 -28.75 -5.21
CA ASP A 522 5.76 -28.62 -4.15
C ASP A 522 5.25 -27.20 -3.88
N GLN A 523 5.22 -26.37 -4.92
CA GLN A 523 4.90 -24.95 -4.84
C GLN A 523 3.60 -24.66 -4.07
N ASN A 524 2.50 -25.36 -4.40
CA ASN A 524 1.20 -25.13 -3.75
C ASN A 524 1.24 -25.54 -2.26
N ALA A 525 1.98 -26.58 -1.87
CA ALA A 525 2.07 -26.98 -0.48
C ALA A 525 2.84 -25.95 0.36
N LYS A 526 3.97 -25.47 -0.16
CA LYS A 526 4.79 -24.42 0.48
C LYS A 526 4.02 -23.11 0.62
N GLU A 527 3.32 -22.70 -0.43
CA GLU A 527 2.47 -21.51 -0.45
C GLU A 527 1.35 -21.59 0.60
N ILE A 528 0.65 -22.74 0.69
CA ILE A 528 -0.43 -22.92 1.68
C ILE A 528 0.09 -22.88 3.11
N ASN A 529 1.25 -23.49 3.38
CA ASN A 529 1.89 -23.41 4.70
C ASN A 529 2.26 -21.96 5.06
N LEU A 530 2.81 -21.19 4.10
CA LEU A 530 3.11 -19.77 4.29
C LEU A 530 1.84 -18.96 4.60
N ARG A 531 0.73 -19.23 3.91
CA ARG A 531 -0.57 -18.56 4.13
C ARG A 531 -1.13 -18.87 5.51
N ILE A 532 -1.09 -20.14 5.93
CA ILE A 532 -1.51 -20.57 7.26
C ILE A 532 -0.68 -19.84 8.34
N ALA A 533 0.65 -19.82 8.21
CA ALA A 533 1.53 -19.13 9.14
C ALA A 533 1.23 -17.62 9.20
N THR A 534 1.04 -16.99 8.04
CA THR A 534 0.70 -15.56 7.93
C THR A 534 -0.67 -15.25 8.55
N GLY A 535 -1.66 -16.12 8.31
CA GLY A 535 -2.99 -16.03 8.89
C GLY A 535 -2.96 -16.11 10.42
N TRP A 536 -2.21 -17.07 10.99
CA TRP A 536 -2.02 -17.17 12.43
C TRP A 536 -1.27 -16.00 13.03
N LYS A 537 -0.18 -15.55 12.39
CA LYS A 537 0.55 -14.35 12.80
C LYS A 537 -0.39 -13.15 12.89
N LYS A 538 -1.28 -12.99 11.90
CA LYS A 538 -2.27 -11.92 11.88
C LYS A 538 -3.37 -12.10 12.94
N TYR A 539 -3.85 -13.32 13.14
CA TYR A 539 -4.81 -13.66 14.18
C TYR A 539 -4.29 -13.28 15.57
N TRP A 540 -3.05 -13.67 15.89
CA TRP A 540 -2.44 -13.38 17.18
C TRP A 540 -2.08 -11.91 17.38
N ALA A 541 -1.70 -11.21 16.30
CA ALA A 541 -1.57 -9.75 16.33
C ALA A 541 -2.89 -9.04 16.67
N LEU A 542 -4.03 -9.71 16.47
CA LEU A 542 -5.37 -9.22 16.79
C LEU A 542 -6.01 -9.97 17.97
N LYS A 543 -5.21 -10.65 18.81
CA LYS A 543 -5.71 -11.44 19.94
C LYS A 543 -6.65 -10.64 20.86
N GLU A 544 -6.39 -9.34 21.05
CA GLU A 544 -7.23 -8.45 21.85
C GLU A 544 -8.67 -8.39 21.36
N VAL A 545 -8.90 -8.49 20.04
CA VAL A 545 -10.25 -8.54 19.47
C VAL A 545 -10.76 -9.97 19.40
N MET A 546 -9.93 -10.89 18.91
CA MET A 546 -10.35 -12.28 18.62
C MET A 546 -10.66 -13.07 19.89
N LYS A 547 -9.93 -12.82 20.99
CA LYS A 547 -10.07 -13.53 22.28
C LYS A 547 -10.91 -12.78 23.31
N CYS A 548 -11.25 -11.50 23.11
CA CYS A 548 -12.05 -10.76 24.07
C CYS A 548 -13.46 -11.35 24.20
N LYS A 549 -13.88 -11.67 25.42
CA LYS A 549 -15.23 -12.21 25.70
C LYS A 549 -16.31 -11.14 25.62
N ASP A 550 -15.96 -9.89 25.93
CA ASP A 550 -16.88 -8.75 25.97
C ASP A 550 -17.23 -8.20 24.58
N LEU A 551 -16.50 -8.60 23.53
CA LEU A 551 -16.78 -8.22 22.15
C LEU A 551 -17.75 -9.19 21.48
N GLY A 552 -18.82 -8.65 20.91
CA GLY A 552 -19.82 -9.42 20.17
C GLY A 552 -19.24 -10.16 18.97
N MET A 553 -19.86 -11.30 18.64
CA MET A 553 -19.42 -12.18 17.54
C MET A 553 -19.43 -11.47 16.17
N ALA A 554 -20.33 -10.50 15.97
CA ALA A 554 -20.39 -9.71 14.74
C ALA A 554 -19.09 -8.92 14.49
N ILE A 555 -18.50 -8.32 15.53
CA ILE A 555 -17.24 -7.56 15.46
C ILE A 555 -16.08 -8.50 15.14
N LYS A 556 -16.03 -9.66 15.81
CA LYS A 556 -15.03 -10.71 15.56
C LYS A 556 -15.10 -11.23 14.13
N ARG A 557 -16.31 -11.55 13.64
CA ARG A 557 -16.57 -11.97 12.25
C ARG A 557 -16.09 -10.93 11.26
N ARG A 558 -16.48 -9.67 11.45
CA ARG A 558 -16.07 -8.57 10.57
C ARG A 558 -14.56 -8.38 10.55
N THR A 559 -13.93 -8.47 11.71
CA THR A 559 -12.47 -8.40 11.85
C THR A 559 -11.79 -9.56 11.13
N PHE A 560 -12.27 -10.79 11.32
CA PHE A 560 -11.74 -11.97 10.64
C PHE A 560 -11.84 -11.83 9.12
N ASN A 561 -13.05 -11.58 8.60
CA ASN A 561 -13.31 -11.49 7.17
C ASN A 561 -12.54 -10.34 6.50
N THR A 562 -12.27 -9.24 7.22
CA THR A 562 -11.59 -8.05 6.66
C THR A 562 -10.07 -8.09 6.83
N CYS A 563 -9.55 -8.70 7.90
CA CYS A 563 -8.14 -8.60 8.26
C CYS A 563 -7.37 -9.93 8.21
N ILE A 564 -8.03 -11.07 8.45
CA ILE A 564 -7.38 -12.38 8.58
C ILE A 564 -7.63 -13.23 7.34
N LEU A 565 -8.89 -13.33 6.90
CA LEU A 565 -9.25 -14.08 5.69
C LEU A 565 -8.45 -13.62 4.46
N PRO A 566 -8.24 -12.31 4.19
CA PRO A 566 -7.41 -11.90 3.05
C PRO A 566 -5.94 -12.34 3.16
N CYS A 567 -5.39 -12.52 4.37
CA CYS A 567 -4.05 -13.08 4.54
C CYS A 567 -3.98 -14.56 4.17
N LEU A 568 -5.07 -15.30 4.43
CA LEU A 568 -5.21 -16.72 4.08
C LEU A 568 -5.49 -16.93 2.59
N THR A 569 -6.17 -15.99 1.92
CA THR A 569 -6.64 -16.13 0.53
C THR A 569 -5.90 -15.28 -0.49
N TYR A 570 -4.82 -14.58 -0.11
CA TYR A 570 -4.06 -13.76 -1.04
C TYR A 570 -3.41 -14.64 -2.10
N GLY A 571 -3.67 -14.37 -3.38
CA GLY A 571 -3.05 -15.09 -4.48
C GLY A 571 -3.73 -16.40 -4.88
N CYS A 572 -4.86 -16.73 -4.24
CA CYS A 572 -5.55 -18.00 -4.43
C CYS A 572 -6.11 -18.24 -5.83
N GLU A 573 -6.27 -17.17 -6.60
CA GLU A 573 -6.63 -17.18 -8.01
C GLU A 573 -5.67 -18.05 -8.84
N THR A 574 -4.41 -18.14 -8.40
CA THR A 574 -3.32 -18.82 -9.11
C THR A 574 -3.03 -20.24 -8.60
N TRP A 575 -3.84 -20.77 -7.67
CA TRP A 575 -3.56 -22.05 -7.01
C TRP A 575 -4.17 -23.24 -7.74
N SER A 576 -3.46 -24.37 -7.67
CA SER A 576 -3.94 -25.69 -8.11
C SER A 576 -4.03 -26.58 -6.86
N LEU A 577 -5.18 -26.59 -6.20
CA LEU A 577 -5.33 -27.21 -4.87
C LEU A 577 -5.81 -28.66 -4.94
N THR A 578 -5.04 -29.57 -4.35
CA THR A 578 -5.48 -30.95 -4.08
C THR A 578 -6.44 -31.00 -2.88
N LYS A 579 -7.16 -32.12 -2.73
CA LYS A 579 -8.07 -32.35 -1.58
C LYS A 579 -7.35 -32.15 -0.24
N SER A 580 -6.17 -32.73 -0.08
CA SER A 580 -5.36 -32.59 1.16
C SER A 580 -4.97 -31.14 1.45
N LEU A 581 -4.62 -30.34 0.44
CA LEU A 581 -4.29 -28.92 0.66
C LEU A 581 -5.52 -28.08 1.03
N ARG A 582 -6.68 -28.40 0.47
CA ARG A 582 -7.96 -27.78 0.86
C ARG A 582 -8.30 -28.10 2.32
N GLU A 583 -8.15 -29.35 2.73
CA GLU A 583 -8.35 -29.79 4.11
C GLU A 583 -7.44 -29.04 5.10
N LYS A 584 -6.16 -28.83 4.76
CA LYS A 584 -5.25 -28.03 5.61
C LYS A 584 -5.77 -26.61 5.88
N LEU A 585 -6.30 -25.94 4.85
CA LEU A 585 -6.88 -24.60 5.00
C LEU A 585 -8.16 -24.63 5.83
N ALA A 586 -9.04 -25.61 5.59
CA ALA A 586 -10.26 -25.80 6.37
C ALA A 586 -9.91 -26.01 7.85
N ILE A 587 -9.02 -26.97 8.17
CA ILE A 587 -8.54 -27.25 9.52
C ILE A 587 -7.97 -26.00 10.19
N CYS A 588 -7.20 -25.19 9.46
CA CYS A 588 -6.67 -23.93 9.95
C CYS A 588 -7.80 -22.96 10.36
N GLN A 589 -8.79 -22.73 9.49
CA GLN A 589 -9.95 -21.91 9.85
C GLN A 589 -10.70 -22.47 11.07
N ARG A 590 -10.91 -23.79 11.14
CA ARG A 590 -11.59 -24.44 12.26
C ARG A 590 -10.86 -24.30 13.59
N ALA A 591 -9.54 -24.27 13.56
CA ALA A 591 -8.74 -24.00 14.74
C ALA A 591 -8.86 -22.53 15.18
N MET A 592 -8.91 -21.58 14.24
CA MET A 592 -9.16 -20.17 14.54
C MET A 592 -10.57 -19.92 15.09
N GLU A 593 -11.59 -20.58 14.56
CA GLU A 593 -12.99 -20.52 15.04
C GLU A 593 -13.09 -21.00 16.50
N ARG A 594 -12.54 -22.18 16.81
CA ARG A 594 -12.47 -22.69 18.18
C ARG A 594 -11.76 -21.72 19.12
N SER A 595 -10.64 -21.18 18.65
CA SER A 595 -9.82 -20.24 19.38
C SER A 595 -10.60 -18.96 19.75
N MET A 596 -11.45 -18.43 18.86
CA MET A 596 -12.23 -17.21 19.13
C MET A 596 -13.49 -17.45 19.99
N THR A 597 -14.05 -18.67 19.93
CA THR A 597 -15.20 -19.07 20.76
C THR A 597 -14.80 -19.58 22.13
N GLY A 598 -13.51 -19.87 22.34
CA GLY A 598 -12.99 -20.43 23.58
C GLY A 598 -13.31 -21.91 23.77
N THR A 599 -13.64 -22.62 22.69
CA THR A 599 -14.01 -24.04 22.73
C THR A 599 -12.78 -24.92 22.53
N ARG A 600 -12.67 -25.96 23.35
CA ARG A 600 -11.62 -26.98 23.28
C ARG A 600 -12.09 -28.15 22.41
N ARG A 601 -11.15 -28.99 21.98
CA ARG A 601 -11.50 -30.25 21.29
C ARG A 601 -12.22 -31.23 22.22
N GLN A 602 -11.90 -31.19 23.51
CA GLN A 602 -12.52 -32.00 24.56
C GLN A 602 -14.02 -31.71 24.75
N ASP A 603 -14.48 -30.50 24.42
CA ASP A 603 -15.88 -30.12 24.55
C ASP A 603 -16.80 -30.87 23.56
N ARG A 604 -16.23 -31.65 22.62
CA ARG A 604 -16.94 -32.46 21.60
C ARG A 604 -18.00 -31.69 20.79
N ILE A 605 -17.88 -30.36 20.73
CA ILE A 605 -18.79 -29.50 19.97
C ILE A 605 -18.58 -29.76 18.48
N ARG A 606 -19.68 -30.09 17.79
CA ARG A 606 -19.68 -30.21 16.33
C ARG A 606 -19.23 -28.88 15.73
N ASN A 607 -18.16 -28.93 14.97
CA ASN A 607 -18.42 -28.87 13.55
C ASN A 607 -19.20 -27.62 13.05
N THR A 608 -20.37 -27.94 12.53
CA THR A 608 -21.46 -27.11 12.04
C THR A 608 -22.01 -26.10 13.06
N ILE A 609 -22.06 -26.45 14.35
CA ILE A 609 -22.54 -25.57 15.43
C ILE A 609 -21.60 -24.37 15.63
N LEU A 610 -20.29 -24.59 15.55
CA LEU A 610 -19.32 -23.48 15.63
C LEU A 610 -19.50 -22.50 14.46
N ARG A 611 -19.84 -23.00 13.28
CA ARG A 611 -20.08 -22.20 12.09
C ARG A 611 -21.40 -21.44 12.15
N SER A 612 -22.48 -22.05 12.65
CA SER A 612 -23.76 -21.35 12.82
C SER A 612 -23.64 -20.18 13.80
N LYS A 613 -22.80 -20.33 14.84
CA LYS A 613 -22.48 -19.28 15.81
C LYS A 613 -21.57 -18.20 15.22
N THR A 614 -20.44 -18.58 14.64
CA THR A 614 -19.43 -17.63 14.17
C THR A 614 -19.85 -16.95 12.86
N LYS A 615 -20.53 -17.67 11.95
CA LYS A 615 -20.88 -17.30 10.56
C LYS A 615 -19.74 -16.60 9.83
N LEU A 616 -18.51 -17.09 10.00
CA LEU A 616 -17.37 -16.62 9.21
C LEU A 616 -17.58 -16.98 7.74
N THR A 617 -16.97 -16.20 6.85
CA THR A 617 -16.91 -16.59 5.44
C THR A 617 -16.01 -17.80 5.32
N ASP A 618 -16.50 -18.85 4.67
CA ASP A 618 -15.75 -20.07 4.43
C ASP A 618 -14.53 -19.80 3.52
N VAL A 619 -13.35 -20.25 3.96
CA VAL A 619 -12.08 -20.01 3.25
C VAL A 619 -12.07 -20.69 1.88
N LEU A 620 -12.60 -21.91 1.76
CA LEU A 620 -12.62 -22.66 0.51
C LEU A 620 -13.59 -22.03 -0.48
N LYS A 621 -14.79 -21.66 -0.01
CA LYS A 621 -15.76 -20.92 -0.83
C LYS A 621 -15.16 -19.60 -1.34
N ARG A 622 -14.45 -18.86 -0.48
CA ARG A 622 -13.80 -17.60 -0.87
C ARG A 622 -12.71 -17.82 -1.92
N ILE A 623 -11.91 -18.88 -1.78
CA ILE A 623 -10.86 -19.24 -2.74
C ILE A 623 -11.45 -19.58 -4.10
N ASP A 624 -12.43 -20.48 -4.13
CA ASP A 624 -13.04 -20.93 -5.38
C ASP A 624 -13.77 -19.76 -6.07
N GLN A 625 -14.50 -18.92 -5.34
CA GLN A 625 -15.09 -17.70 -5.91
C GLN A 625 -14.06 -16.74 -6.52
N GLN A 626 -12.90 -16.54 -5.87
CA GLN A 626 -11.85 -15.67 -6.41
C GLN A 626 -11.24 -16.23 -7.68
N LYS A 627 -10.86 -17.51 -7.66
CA LYS A 627 -10.30 -18.19 -8.83
C LYS A 627 -11.27 -18.16 -10.02
N TRP A 628 -12.54 -18.50 -9.79
CA TRP A 628 -13.57 -18.51 -10.83
C TRP A 628 -13.77 -17.12 -11.44
N ARG A 629 -13.97 -16.09 -10.60
CA ARG A 629 -14.20 -14.72 -11.07
C ARG A 629 -13.00 -14.17 -11.81
N TRP A 630 -11.78 -14.43 -11.31
CA TRP A 630 -10.55 -13.97 -11.92
C TRP A 630 -10.26 -14.66 -13.25
N ALA A 631 -10.44 -15.99 -13.34
CA ALA A 631 -10.27 -16.72 -14.59
C ALA A 631 -11.21 -16.19 -15.69
N GLY A 632 -12.49 -15.95 -15.34
CA GLY A 632 -13.43 -15.33 -16.28
C GLY A 632 -13.03 -13.90 -16.66
N HIS A 633 -12.54 -13.10 -15.71
CA HIS A 633 -12.05 -11.75 -16.00
C HIS A 633 -10.85 -11.78 -16.95
N MET A 634 -9.86 -12.63 -16.67
CA MET A 634 -8.65 -12.79 -17.49
C MET A 634 -8.97 -13.14 -18.94
N ILE A 635 -9.90 -14.07 -19.17
CA ILE A 635 -10.27 -14.49 -20.53
C ILE A 635 -11.00 -13.37 -21.29
N ARG A 636 -11.93 -12.66 -20.62
CA ARG A 636 -12.71 -11.56 -21.21
C ARG A 636 -11.93 -10.25 -21.35
N ASP A 637 -10.76 -10.15 -20.74
CA ASP A 637 -9.94 -8.96 -20.84
C ASP A 637 -9.52 -8.73 -22.30
N LYS A 638 -9.76 -7.51 -22.78
CA LYS A 638 -9.37 -7.07 -24.12
C LYS A 638 -7.92 -6.61 -24.16
N THR A 639 -7.36 -6.24 -23.02
CA THR A 639 -5.95 -5.82 -22.94
C THR A 639 -5.04 -7.03 -23.14
N GLU A 640 -4.03 -6.89 -24.00
CA GLU A 640 -3.04 -7.93 -24.20
C GLU A 640 -2.19 -8.09 -22.93
N LYS A 641 -2.10 -9.35 -22.46
CA LYS A 641 -1.37 -9.70 -21.24
C LYS A 641 -0.74 -11.06 -21.35
N TRP A 642 0.45 -11.19 -20.77
CA TRP A 642 1.14 -12.46 -20.64
C TRP A 642 0.33 -13.51 -19.87
N SER A 643 -0.48 -13.12 -18.88
CA SER A 643 -1.33 -14.05 -18.12
C SER A 643 -2.33 -14.80 -19.00
N LYS A 644 -2.90 -14.13 -20.00
CA LYS A 644 -3.81 -14.75 -20.98
C LYS A 644 -3.04 -15.56 -22.03
N ALA A 645 -2.02 -14.95 -22.64
CA ALA A 645 -1.21 -15.59 -23.69
C ALA A 645 -0.58 -16.90 -23.21
N ILE A 646 0.03 -16.90 -22.02
CA ILE A 646 0.64 -18.10 -21.47
C ILE A 646 -0.39 -19.17 -21.12
N THR A 647 -1.60 -18.79 -20.67
CA THR A 647 -2.68 -19.75 -20.36
C THR A 647 -3.10 -20.49 -21.61
N GLU A 648 -3.14 -19.79 -22.74
CA GLU A 648 -3.55 -20.33 -24.04
C GLU A 648 -2.46 -21.15 -24.72
N TRP A 649 -1.19 -20.82 -24.48
CA TRP A 649 -0.03 -21.47 -25.07
C TRP A 649 0.33 -22.83 -24.46
N TYR A 650 0.84 -23.76 -25.25
CA TYR A 650 1.50 -24.99 -24.80
C TYR A 650 2.77 -25.24 -25.63
N PRO A 651 3.87 -25.71 -25.02
CA PRO A 651 5.07 -26.09 -25.76
C PRO A 651 4.78 -27.16 -26.81
N ARG A 652 5.25 -26.96 -28.05
CA ARG A 652 5.09 -27.93 -29.16
C ARG A 652 6.28 -28.87 -29.30
N ASP A 653 7.44 -28.43 -28.83
CA ASP A 653 8.77 -29.02 -28.97
C ASP A 653 9.18 -29.90 -27.77
N GLY A 654 8.41 -29.89 -26.68
CA GLY A 654 8.67 -30.69 -25.49
C GLY A 654 7.82 -31.96 -25.41
N LYS A 655 8.35 -33.01 -24.75
CA LYS A 655 7.62 -34.25 -24.46
C LYS A 655 7.21 -34.30 -23.00
N ARG A 656 5.96 -34.68 -22.74
CA ARG A 656 5.46 -34.88 -21.37
C ARG A 656 6.17 -36.06 -20.71
N ASN A 657 6.42 -35.94 -19.41
CA ASN A 657 6.95 -37.06 -18.62
C ASN A 657 6.01 -38.26 -18.67
N ARG A 658 6.58 -39.48 -18.72
CA ARG A 658 5.82 -40.73 -18.59
C ARG A 658 5.30 -40.87 -17.16
N GLY A 659 4.07 -41.38 -16.99
CA GLY A 659 3.44 -41.62 -15.69
C GLY A 659 2.35 -40.62 -15.32
N LYS A 660 1.97 -40.63 -14.03
CA LYS A 660 0.86 -39.82 -13.50
C LYS A 660 1.15 -38.33 -13.63
N GLN A 661 0.32 -37.65 -14.41
CA GLN A 661 0.45 -36.23 -14.66
C GLN A 661 0.06 -35.42 -13.43
N LYS A 662 0.79 -34.33 -13.16
CA LYS A 662 0.41 -33.35 -12.15
C LYS A 662 -0.87 -32.63 -12.60
N MET A 663 -1.72 -32.29 -11.64
CA MET A 663 -2.95 -31.53 -11.90
C MET A 663 -2.60 -30.11 -12.35
N ARG A 664 -3.14 -29.69 -13.50
CA ARG A 664 -2.94 -28.34 -14.04
C ARG A 664 -3.82 -27.34 -13.31
N TRP A 665 -3.44 -26.07 -13.38
CA TRP A 665 -4.27 -24.98 -12.87
C TRP A 665 -5.67 -24.93 -13.52
N GLU A 666 -5.82 -25.27 -14.80
CA GLU A 666 -7.12 -25.20 -15.50
C GLU A 666 -8.02 -26.43 -15.31
N ASP A 667 -7.52 -27.51 -14.70
CA ASP A 667 -8.27 -28.78 -14.63
C ASP A 667 -9.51 -28.68 -13.76
N ASP A 668 -9.46 -27.90 -12.67
CA ASP A 668 -10.63 -27.68 -11.81
C ASP A 668 -11.71 -26.80 -12.48
N LEU A 669 -11.30 -25.86 -13.34
CA LEU A 669 -12.20 -25.06 -14.17
C LEU A 669 -12.91 -25.95 -15.20
N LYS A 670 -12.15 -26.84 -15.86
CA LYS A 670 -12.69 -27.80 -16.85
C LYS A 670 -13.70 -28.77 -16.26
N GLN A 671 -13.53 -29.18 -15.01
CA GLN A 671 -14.50 -30.04 -14.34
C GLN A 671 -15.90 -29.40 -14.21
N THR A 672 -16.01 -28.05 -14.19
CA THR A 672 -17.31 -27.36 -14.13
C THR A 672 -17.78 -26.86 -15.49
N ALA A 673 -16.91 -26.16 -16.22
CA ALA A 673 -17.27 -25.51 -17.48
C ALA A 673 -16.94 -26.34 -18.73
N GLY A 674 -16.51 -27.59 -18.55
CA GLY A 674 -16.15 -28.52 -19.62
C GLY A 674 -14.80 -28.20 -20.29
N ALA A 675 -14.42 -29.01 -21.28
CA ALA A 675 -13.16 -28.85 -22.00
C ALA A 675 -13.01 -27.47 -22.69
N LYS A 676 -14.13 -26.90 -23.16
CA LYS A 676 -14.20 -25.58 -23.80
C LYS A 676 -14.49 -24.44 -22.80
N TRP A 677 -14.02 -24.58 -21.55
CA TRP A 677 -14.30 -23.62 -20.46
C TRP A 677 -13.99 -22.16 -20.83
N ARG A 678 -13.03 -21.90 -21.71
CA ARG A 678 -12.67 -20.55 -22.17
C ARG A 678 -13.79 -19.90 -22.99
N ARG A 679 -14.49 -20.67 -23.83
CA ARG A 679 -15.67 -20.19 -24.57
C ARG A 679 -16.80 -19.85 -23.60
N VAL A 680 -17.01 -20.70 -22.60
CA VAL A 680 -17.99 -20.46 -21.53
C VAL A 680 -17.60 -19.23 -20.70
N ALA A 681 -16.31 -19.02 -20.43
CA ALA A 681 -15.81 -17.88 -19.68
C ALA A 681 -15.99 -16.55 -20.43
N ASN A 682 -15.98 -16.57 -21.77
CA ASN A 682 -16.28 -15.39 -22.58
C ASN A 682 -17.71 -14.89 -22.39
N ASP A 683 -18.68 -15.81 -22.23
CA ASP A 683 -20.05 -15.44 -21.86
C ASP A 683 -20.14 -15.13 -20.36
N ARG A 684 -20.33 -13.85 -20.04
CA ARG A 684 -20.39 -13.37 -18.66
C ARG A 684 -21.59 -13.97 -17.89
N SER A 685 -22.73 -14.13 -18.56
CA SER A 685 -23.95 -14.63 -17.93
C SER A 685 -23.82 -16.11 -17.62
N GLN A 686 -23.37 -16.89 -18.61
CA GLN A 686 -23.13 -18.32 -18.43
C GLN A 686 -22.05 -18.60 -17.38
N TRP A 687 -20.93 -17.86 -17.43
CA TRP A 687 -19.85 -18.01 -16.44
C TRP A 687 -20.32 -17.68 -15.01
N LYS A 688 -21.15 -16.64 -14.85
CA LYS A 688 -21.70 -16.26 -13.54
C LYS A 688 -22.69 -17.31 -13.01
N PHE A 689 -23.51 -17.89 -13.88
CA PHE A 689 -24.46 -18.95 -13.52
C PHE A 689 -23.74 -20.17 -12.92
N LEU A 690 -22.61 -20.57 -13.50
CA LEU A 690 -21.81 -21.71 -13.03
C LEU A 690 -20.96 -21.42 -11.78
N GLU A 691 -20.89 -20.16 -11.31
CA GLU A 691 -20.07 -19.79 -10.15
C GLU A 691 -20.49 -20.56 -8.90
N GLU A 692 -21.79 -20.69 -8.67
CA GLU A 692 -22.30 -21.39 -7.48
C GLU A 692 -21.94 -22.88 -7.48
N ALA A 693 -22.09 -23.54 -8.63
CA ALA A 693 -21.71 -24.94 -8.81
C ALA A 693 -20.20 -25.15 -8.58
N TYR A 694 -19.35 -24.25 -9.07
CA TYR A 694 -17.91 -24.32 -8.82
C TYR A 694 -17.55 -24.04 -7.36
N ALA A 695 -18.08 -22.97 -6.77
CA ALA A 695 -17.72 -22.51 -5.44
C ALA A 695 -18.24 -23.42 -4.31
N ASN A 696 -19.37 -24.09 -4.53
CA ASN A 696 -19.95 -24.99 -3.53
C ASN A 696 -19.40 -26.42 -3.62
N ARG A 697 -18.69 -26.79 -4.71
CA ARG A 697 -18.14 -28.15 -4.92
C ARG A 697 -17.28 -28.65 -3.75
N HIS A 698 -16.44 -27.77 -3.21
CA HIS A 698 -15.50 -28.09 -2.14
C HIS A 698 -15.87 -27.41 -0.81
N SER A 699 -17.00 -26.70 -0.78
CA SER A 699 -17.52 -26.14 0.45
C SER A 699 -18.27 -27.24 1.20
N GLU A 700 -18.02 -27.37 2.51
CA GLU A 700 -18.81 -28.22 3.42
C GLU A 700 -20.26 -27.70 3.59
N THR A 701 -20.70 -26.67 2.85
CA THR A 701 -22.11 -26.24 2.84
C THR A 701 -23.05 -27.35 2.34
N ARG A 702 -22.51 -28.32 1.60
CA ARG A 702 -23.18 -29.56 1.22
C ARG A 702 -23.47 -30.51 2.39
N ASP A 703 -22.79 -30.36 3.52
CA ASP A 703 -23.02 -31.18 4.73
C ASP A 703 -23.96 -30.47 5.74
N ILE A 704 -24.48 -29.29 5.38
CA ILE A 704 -25.36 -28.45 6.22
C ILE A 704 -26.77 -28.31 5.61
N LEU A 705 -26.89 -28.42 4.29
CA LEU A 705 -28.15 -28.65 3.58
C LEU A 705 -28.39 -30.15 3.53
#